data_AF-A0A845ACA3-F1
#
_entry.id   AF-A0A845ACA3-F1
#
_cell.length_a   1.000
_cell.length_b   1.000
_cell.length_c   1.000
_cell.angle_alpha   90.00
_cell.angle_beta   90.00
_cell.angle_gamma   90.00
#
_symmetry.space_group_name_H-M   'P 1'
#
loop_
_entity.id
_entity.type
_entity.pdbx_description
1 polymer ?
#
loop_
_entity_poly.entity_id
_entity_poly.type
_entity_poly.pdbx_seq_one_letter_code
_entity_poly.pdbx_strand_id
1 'polypeptide(L)'
;MQEPILTLVRITPLDPVTGARVLIHAAQANDRRCTGLGGAQWVPALTKGPSTAIKLFDGDFSNAVQVSGASLPLNMNQLRKVYTVADRYRWAGAKVEIFAGRLSQAWPWGAHFIGRVKTYSREGDVITFACEADSEPFDADVLNKTYAGTSEAEGGADLKGQLKPLIIGHVRNVVPVLINSTDYVYQFHGYGAIEEVSELFERGSSFGSAVADYPDYISLVNADVPKGQFATCLAEGLVRLGAPAAGLITGDVKGHAVDGVTPRLTGDAIAAIADIAGVPRDRIESSALSGINTAAPYPINLALNEQTSFVDLVRRLALPCNVQAGISLTGQLFARVITMDGDPSITLDAQGRSLPQVIGRPDEMTVSAPYWKIIMGAARCWRVQSSDEIAFNSPIVDRGDFNPTTQYREGEIVTLPDGRRFLYIAETPSTGNEPPDATYWEQIGGVVTGDTSNVIYRKSSSQPSRPADSSGIPSGWYDDVGDLPAGSTPVWACYGLKQAGATQYVWQTPYSINIDKRVYDGLKNNGDVEDGKVDTSSVVGGAISAPSTTAGSDTYVAAGATTTIMETSLITIGDATYGSAYILIFAEMDGGTQIDIGGQMFLDIDTGSGFVQAATTRGGVLSTDGNTLCKIPLLAGETVSGVQQIRVRMRVLSFAMPLQSSARAFTIRNPQIVVFGAKR
;
A
#
# COMPACT_ATOMS: atom_id res chain seq x y z
N MET A 1 -24.68 -15.76 26.23
CA MET A 1 -24.93 -14.64 25.28
C MET A 1 -24.03 -13.49 25.68
N GLN A 2 -23.14 -13.02 24.78
CA GLN A 2 -22.40 -11.79 25.02
C GLN A 2 -23.38 -10.62 25.07
N GLU A 3 -23.25 -9.74 26.07
CA GLU A 3 -24.08 -8.54 26.20
C GLU A 3 -23.86 -7.61 24.98
N PRO A 4 -24.93 -7.06 24.37
CA PRO A 4 -24.80 -6.24 23.17
C PRO A 4 -24.03 -4.95 23.43
N ILE A 5 -23.24 -4.52 22.44
CA ILE A 5 -22.62 -3.19 22.43
C ILE A 5 -23.69 -2.18 22.06
N LEU A 6 -23.80 -1.10 22.83
CA LEU A 6 -24.70 0.01 22.58
C LEU A 6 -23.92 1.27 22.23
N THR A 7 -24.52 2.07 21.35
CA THR A 7 -23.96 3.36 20.95
C THR A 7 -24.73 4.53 21.57
N LEU A 8 -23.98 5.50 22.06
CA LEU A 8 -24.46 6.79 22.57
C LEU A 8 -23.77 7.92 21.79
N VAL A 9 -24.49 9.03 21.59
CA VAL A 9 -23.96 10.17 20.85
C VAL A 9 -24.28 11.48 21.54
N ARG A 10 -23.26 12.33 21.64
CA ARG A 10 -23.39 13.74 21.99
C ARG A 10 -23.25 14.61 20.76
N ILE A 11 -24.15 15.57 20.59
CA ILE A 11 -24.08 16.57 19.52
C ILE A 11 -24.26 17.95 20.13
N THR A 12 -23.45 18.93 19.74
CA THR A 12 -23.52 20.29 20.29
C THR A 12 -23.85 21.34 19.20
N PRO A 13 -25.08 21.38 18.68
CA PRO A 13 -25.47 22.38 17.69
C PRO A 13 -25.58 23.78 18.27
N LEU A 14 -25.58 24.79 17.40
CA LEU A 14 -25.82 26.19 17.76
C LEU A 14 -27.33 26.47 17.71
N ASP A 15 -27.86 27.09 18.76
CA ASP A 15 -29.18 27.69 18.73
C ASP A 15 -29.06 29.14 18.22
N PRO A 16 -29.52 29.45 16.99
CA PRO A 16 -29.31 30.77 16.40
C PRO A 16 -30.10 31.88 17.10
N VAL A 17 -31.11 31.54 17.91
CA VAL A 17 -31.92 32.54 18.63
C VAL A 17 -31.23 33.00 19.92
N THR A 18 -30.63 32.06 20.65
CA THR A 18 -29.95 32.35 21.93
C THR A 18 -28.45 32.59 21.76
N GLY A 19 -27.87 32.20 20.62
CA GLY A 19 -26.43 32.18 20.39
C GLY A 19 -25.69 31.08 21.14
N ALA A 20 -26.41 30.24 21.92
CA ALA A 20 -25.80 29.22 22.76
C ALA A 20 -25.63 27.89 22.02
N ARG A 21 -24.57 27.16 22.38
CA ARG A 21 -24.35 25.77 21.95
C ARG A 21 -25.10 24.84 22.92
N VAL A 22 -26.02 24.02 22.40
CA VAL A 22 -26.87 23.13 23.22
C VAL A 22 -26.32 21.71 23.16
N LEU A 23 -26.06 21.06 24.30
CA LEU A 23 -25.59 19.68 24.33
C LEU A 23 -26.76 18.68 24.26
N ILE A 24 -26.83 17.92 23.17
CA ILE A 24 -27.87 16.93 22.90
C ILE A 24 -27.33 15.53 23.13
N HIS A 25 -28.11 14.71 23.83
CA HIS A 25 -27.79 13.31 24.16
C HIS A 25 -28.73 12.35 23.42
N ALA A 26 -28.18 11.50 22.55
CA ALA A 26 -28.92 10.50 21.79
C ALA A 26 -28.39 9.07 22.07
N ALA A 27 -29.29 8.09 22.08
CA ALA A 27 -29.02 6.68 22.36
C ALA A 27 -29.58 5.77 21.27
N GLN A 28 -28.95 4.60 21.12
CA GLN A 28 -29.35 3.56 20.15
C GLN A 28 -30.59 2.79 20.60
N ALA A 29 -30.74 2.59 21.90
CA ALA A 29 -31.80 1.78 22.46
C ALA A 29 -32.49 2.50 23.61
N ASN A 30 -33.77 2.19 23.79
CA ASN A 30 -34.55 2.63 24.94
C ASN A 30 -34.33 1.65 26.12
N ASP A 31 -33.12 1.63 26.69
CA ASP A 31 -32.79 0.84 27.88
C ASP A 31 -32.55 1.78 29.07
N ARG A 32 -33.20 1.52 30.21
CA ARG A 32 -33.06 2.33 31.43
C ARG A 32 -31.61 2.39 31.94
N ARG A 33 -30.81 1.36 31.67
CA ARG A 33 -29.39 1.27 32.06
C ARG A 33 -28.51 2.23 31.27
N CYS A 34 -28.90 2.65 30.07
CA CYS A 34 -28.15 3.64 29.27
C CYS A 34 -28.81 5.03 29.23
N THR A 35 -30.14 5.11 29.26
CA THR A 35 -30.89 6.37 29.06
C THR A 35 -30.74 7.40 30.18
N GLY A 36 -30.20 7.00 31.34
CA GLY A 36 -29.87 7.88 32.48
C GLY A 36 -28.38 7.98 32.81
N LEU A 37 -27.47 7.51 31.95
CA LEU A 37 -26.04 7.49 32.26
C LEU A 37 -25.45 8.89 32.45
N GLY A 38 -24.59 9.02 33.45
CA GLY A 38 -23.90 10.27 33.77
C GLY A 38 -24.82 11.41 34.21
N GLY A 39 -26.02 11.12 34.70
CA GLY A 39 -27.01 12.13 35.10
C GLY A 39 -27.67 12.88 33.94
N ALA A 40 -27.44 12.44 32.69
CA ALA A 40 -28.04 13.02 31.50
C ALA A 40 -29.23 12.17 31.01
N GLN A 41 -30.20 12.83 30.37
CA GLN A 41 -31.30 12.16 29.69
C GLN A 41 -30.92 11.85 28.25
N TRP A 42 -30.60 10.60 27.95
CA TRP A 42 -30.30 10.16 26.58
C TRP A 42 -31.56 9.74 25.85
N VAL A 43 -31.82 10.40 24.72
CA VAL A 43 -33.03 10.17 23.93
C VAL A 43 -32.81 9.00 22.97
N PRO A 44 -33.66 7.95 22.94
CA PRO A 44 -33.55 6.84 21.99
C PRO A 44 -33.94 7.30 20.58
N ALA A 45 -33.10 8.11 19.96
CA ALA A 45 -33.35 8.80 18.70
C ALA A 45 -32.53 8.25 17.54
N LEU A 46 -31.52 7.41 17.77
CA LEU A 46 -30.77 6.81 16.67
C LEU A 46 -31.65 5.79 15.93
N THR A 47 -31.82 5.97 14.62
CA THR A 47 -32.62 5.02 13.81
C THR A 47 -31.84 3.77 13.43
N LYS A 48 -30.51 3.89 13.36
CA LYS A 48 -29.55 2.79 13.23
C LYS A 48 -28.24 3.17 13.93
N GLY A 49 -27.39 2.17 14.19
CA GLY A 49 -26.05 2.41 14.70
C GLY A 49 -25.26 3.34 13.77
N PRO A 50 -24.43 4.25 14.30
CA PRO A 50 -23.57 5.08 13.48
C PRO A 50 -22.54 4.23 12.74
N SER A 51 -22.16 4.65 11.53
CA SER A 51 -21.06 4.04 10.78
C SER A 51 -19.86 4.98 10.78
N THR A 52 -18.67 4.47 11.07
CA THR A 52 -17.41 5.23 11.03
C THR A 52 -16.48 4.62 9.98
N ALA A 53 -15.73 5.45 9.26
CA ALA A 53 -14.80 5.01 8.25
C ALA A 53 -13.52 5.86 8.24
N ILE A 54 -12.40 5.22 7.96
CA ILE A 54 -11.12 5.88 7.66
C ILE A 54 -10.47 5.14 6.49
N LYS A 55 -9.93 5.88 5.52
CA LYS A 55 -9.14 5.31 4.42
C LYS A 55 -7.67 5.60 4.70
N LEU A 56 -6.90 4.54 4.95
CA LEU A 56 -5.51 4.63 5.39
C LEU A 56 -4.57 4.93 4.23
N PHE A 57 -4.21 3.94 3.42
CA PHE A 57 -3.33 4.13 2.26
C PHE A 57 -3.71 3.16 1.15
N ASP A 58 -3.13 3.35 -0.02
CA ASP A 58 -3.39 2.67 -1.29
C ASP A 58 -2.35 1.61 -1.67
N GLY A 59 -1.47 1.24 -0.73
CA GLY A 59 -0.42 0.25 -0.91
C GLY A 59 0.92 0.81 -1.38
N ASP A 60 0.93 1.85 -2.22
CA ASP A 60 2.15 2.46 -2.77
C ASP A 60 2.49 3.85 -2.17
N PHE A 61 1.67 4.32 -1.22
CA PHE A 61 1.78 5.62 -0.56
C PHE A 61 1.66 6.82 -1.50
N SER A 62 1.06 6.64 -2.68
CA SER A 62 0.79 7.75 -3.60
C SER A 62 -0.32 8.66 -3.09
N ASN A 63 -1.25 8.14 -2.29
CA ASN A 63 -2.30 8.91 -1.62
C ASN A 63 -2.09 8.97 -0.11
N ALA A 64 -2.31 10.17 0.45
CA ALA A 64 -2.30 10.38 1.89
C ALA A 64 -3.52 9.78 2.58
N VAL A 65 -3.39 9.52 3.89
CA VAL A 65 -4.52 9.13 4.75
C VAL A 65 -5.64 10.16 4.66
N GLN A 66 -6.82 9.71 4.26
CA GLN A 66 -8.01 10.56 4.14
C GLN A 66 -8.57 10.87 5.52
N VAL A 67 -9.18 12.05 5.64
CA VAL A 67 -9.85 12.44 6.87
C VAL A 67 -10.98 11.45 7.15
N SER A 68 -11.04 10.98 8.39
CA SER A 68 -12.02 9.99 8.79
C SER A 68 -13.41 10.60 8.91
N GLY A 69 -14.43 9.79 8.62
CA GLY A 69 -15.82 10.22 8.56
C GLY A 69 -16.76 9.34 9.39
N ALA A 70 -17.92 9.90 9.73
CA ALA A 70 -19.00 9.17 10.37
C ALA A 70 -20.37 9.53 9.77
N SER A 71 -21.28 8.57 9.69
CA SER A 71 -22.68 8.80 9.33
C SER A 71 -23.59 8.46 10.50
N LEU A 72 -24.49 9.39 10.80
CA LEU A 72 -25.32 9.36 12.00
C LEU A 72 -26.76 9.78 11.68
N PRO A 73 -27.72 8.85 11.67
CA PRO A 73 -29.12 9.20 11.47
C PRO A 73 -29.89 9.31 12.81
N LEU A 74 -30.56 10.44 13.00
CA LEU A 74 -31.43 10.72 14.15
C LEU A 74 -32.89 10.91 13.74
N ASN A 75 -33.78 10.38 14.57
CA ASN A 75 -35.20 10.58 14.50
C ASN A 75 -35.60 11.87 15.25
N MET A 76 -36.01 12.88 14.50
CA MET A 76 -36.39 14.19 15.02
C MET A 76 -37.69 14.15 15.84
N ASN A 77 -38.62 13.23 15.59
CA ASN A 77 -39.81 13.06 16.43
C ASN A 77 -39.44 12.64 17.84
N GLN A 78 -38.48 11.73 18.00
CA GLN A 78 -38.01 11.34 19.34
C GLN A 78 -37.24 12.47 19.99
N LEU A 79 -36.38 13.15 19.22
CA LEU A 79 -35.58 14.27 19.73
C LEU A 79 -36.45 15.41 20.27
N ARG A 80 -37.51 15.79 19.56
CA ARG A 80 -38.46 16.87 19.93
C ARG A 80 -39.17 16.64 21.27
N LYS A 81 -39.30 15.39 21.73
CA LYS A 81 -39.92 15.09 23.03
C LYS A 81 -39.13 15.64 24.21
N VAL A 82 -37.83 15.87 24.03
CA VAL A 82 -36.93 16.42 25.05
C VAL A 82 -36.40 17.78 24.62
N TYR A 83 -35.94 17.90 23.38
CA TYR A 83 -35.43 19.14 22.79
C TYR A 83 -36.51 19.75 21.89
N THR A 84 -37.50 20.42 22.48
CA THR A 84 -38.72 20.90 21.79
C THR A 84 -38.45 21.84 20.61
N VAL A 85 -37.32 22.54 20.63
CA VAL A 85 -36.91 23.49 19.58
C VAL A 85 -35.87 22.91 18.61
N ALA A 86 -35.70 21.59 18.57
CA ALA A 86 -34.64 20.94 17.78
C ALA A 86 -34.61 21.31 16.29
N ASP A 87 -35.76 21.62 15.69
CA ASP A 87 -35.84 22.01 14.28
C ASP A 87 -35.15 23.34 13.94
N ARG A 88 -34.95 24.23 14.94
CA ARG A 88 -34.31 25.53 14.71
C ARG A 88 -32.78 25.50 14.81
N TYR A 89 -32.24 24.43 15.40
CA TYR A 89 -30.81 24.33 15.63
C TYR A 89 -30.02 24.35 14.32
N ARG A 90 -28.85 24.99 14.37
CA ARG A 90 -27.84 24.97 13.32
C ARG A 90 -26.87 23.83 13.59
N TRP A 91 -26.95 22.82 12.74
CA TRP A 91 -26.19 21.59 12.87
C TRP A 91 -24.82 21.65 12.22
N ALA A 92 -24.63 22.47 11.18
CA ALA A 92 -23.33 22.61 10.52
C ALA A 92 -22.24 23.05 11.52
N GLY A 93 -21.10 22.35 11.49
CA GLY A 93 -19.99 22.57 12.42
C GLY A 93 -20.28 22.19 13.88
N ALA A 94 -21.42 21.55 14.19
CA ALA A 94 -21.69 21.06 15.53
C ALA A 94 -20.70 19.95 15.91
N LYS A 95 -20.12 20.01 17.12
CA LYS A 95 -19.27 18.95 17.66
C LYS A 95 -20.09 17.67 17.86
N VAL A 96 -19.54 16.53 17.46
CA VAL A 96 -20.13 15.19 17.59
C VAL A 96 -19.15 14.27 18.32
N GLU A 97 -19.65 13.53 19.31
CA GLU A 97 -18.89 12.51 20.02
C GLU A 97 -19.71 11.21 20.05
N ILE A 98 -19.15 10.12 19.53
CA ILE A 98 -19.79 8.81 19.45
C ILE A 98 -19.09 7.87 20.42
N PHE A 99 -19.86 7.28 21.32
CA PHE A 99 -19.40 6.34 22.34
C PHE A 99 -20.01 4.97 22.07
N ALA A 100 -19.23 3.90 22.19
CA ALA A 100 -19.73 2.53 22.10
C ALA A 100 -19.16 1.70 23.24
N GLY A 101 -20.02 0.98 23.94
CA GLY A 101 -19.65 0.21 25.12
C GLY A 101 -20.70 -0.84 25.48
N ARG A 102 -20.34 -1.73 26.40
CA ARG A 102 -21.27 -2.70 26.99
C ARG A 102 -21.96 -2.08 28.19
N LEU A 103 -23.19 -2.49 28.49
CA LEU A 103 -23.92 -1.98 29.65
C LEU A 103 -23.30 -2.39 31.00
N SER A 104 -22.59 -3.52 31.04
CA SER A 104 -21.75 -3.92 32.17
C SER A 104 -20.50 -3.05 32.37
N GLN A 105 -20.09 -2.27 31.37
CA GLN A 105 -18.92 -1.40 31.47
C GLN A 105 -19.29 -0.09 32.18
N ALA A 106 -18.46 0.30 33.16
CA ALA A 106 -18.61 1.57 33.86
C ALA A 106 -18.54 2.77 32.89
N TRP A 107 -19.40 3.75 33.13
CA TRP A 107 -19.37 5.04 32.44
C TRP A 107 -18.30 5.96 33.07
N PRO A 108 -17.57 6.78 32.29
CA PRO A 108 -17.70 7.02 30.85
C PRO A 108 -17.07 5.94 29.97
N TRP A 109 -17.73 5.64 28.85
CA TRP A 109 -17.15 4.81 27.79
C TRP A 109 -16.15 5.61 26.96
N GLY A 110 -15.21 4.92 26.32
CA GLY A 110 -14.30 5.55 25.36
C GLY A 110 -15.06 6.08 24.14
N ALA A 111 -14.68 7.27 23.68
CA ALA A 111 -15.17 7.80 22.41
C ALA A 111 -14.52 7.03 21.25
N HIS A 112 -15.32 6.52 20.33
CA HIS A 112 -14.87 5.87 19.10
C HIS A 112 -14.76 6.84 17.94
N PHE A 113 -15.48 7.97 18.00
CA PHE A 113 -15.37 9.04 17.02
C PHE A 113 -15.57 10.40 17.69
N ILE A 114 -14.73 11.37 17.33
CA ILE A 114 -14.85 12.78 17.73
C ILE A 114 -14.63 13.63 16.48
N GLY A 115 -15.62 14.46 16.16
CA GLY A 115 -15.57 15.27 14.95
C GLY A 115 -16.61 16.37 14.93
N ARG A 116 -16.89 16.87 13.73
CA ARG A 116 -17.90 17.90 13.48
C ARG A 116 -18.84 17.49 12.37
N VAL A 117 -20.07 17.98 12.41
CA VAL A 117 -21.03 17.83 11.30
C VAL A 117 -20.54 18.65 10.11
N LYS A 118 -20.18 17.98 9.01
CA LYS A 118 -19.79 18.59 7.75
C LYS A 118 -21.02 18.99 6.94
N THR A 119 -21.92 18.03 6.74
CA THR A 119 -23.20 18.23 6.05
C THR A 119 -24.29 17.43 6.74
N TYR A 120 -25.54 17.76 6.43
CA TYR A 120 -26.68 16.98 6.87
C TYR A 120 -27.80 17.03 5.84
N SER A 121 -28.54 15.93 5.75
CA SER A 121 -29.74 15.82 4.92
C SER A 121 -30.92 15.43 5.79
N ARG A 122 -32.13 15.78 5.36
CA ARG A 122 -33.36 15.43 6.05
C ARG A 122 -34.32 14.76 5.09
N GLU A 123 -34.82 13.60 5.51
CA GLU A 123 -35.86 12.85 4.82
C GLU A 123 -36.98 12.56 5.82
N GLY A 124 -38.12 13.23 5.65
CA GLY A 124 -39.18 13.22 6.65
C GLY A 124 -38.70 13.65 8.04
N ASP A 125 -38.84 12.75 9.01
CA ASP A 125 -38.39 12.95 10.39
C ASP A 125 -37.04 12.32 10.72
N VAL A 126 -36.30 11.86 9.72
CA VAL A 126 -34.92 11.40 9.90
C VAL A 126 -33.98 12.46 9.37
N ILE A 127 -33.12 12.99 10.25
CA ILE A 127 -31.97 13.80 9.87
C ILE A 127 -30.74 12.90 9.86
N THR A 128 -29.96 12.92 8.78
CA THR A 128 -28.70 12.19 8.68
C THR A 128 -27.55 13.17 8.63
N PHE A 129 -26.63 13.05 9.59
CA PHE A 129 -25.40 13.83 9.64
C PHE A 129 -24.28 13.06 8.95
N ALA A 130 -23.57 13.73 8.05
CA ALA A 130 -22.25 13.34 7.62
C ALA A 130 -21.23 14.16 8.44
N CYS A 131 -20.46 13.46 9.24
CA CYS A 131 -19.48 14.02 10.15
C CYS A 131 -18.08 13.72 9.66
N GLU A 132 -17.13 14.57 10.01
CA GLU A 132 -15.72 14.43 9.70
C GLU A 132 -14.91 14.65 10.99
N ALA A 133 -13.83 13.89 11.18
CA ALA A 133 -12.93 14.12 12.30
C ALA A 133 -12.34 15.53 12.21
N ASP A 134 -12.10 16.16 13.35
CA ASP A 134 -11.69 17.55 13.39
C ASP A 134 -10.22 17.71 12.93
N SER A 135 -10.03 18.10 11.67
CA SER A 135 -8.72 18.31 11.03
C SER A 135 -8.21 19.75 11.14
N GLU A 136 -9.08 20.70 11.47
CA GLU A 136 -8.79 22.15 11.48
C GLU A 136 -7.51 22.50 12.27
N PRO A 137 -7.22 21.91 13.45
CA PRO A 137 -5.98 22.24 14.18
C PRO A 137 -4.69 21.90 13.42
N PHE A 138 -4.73 20.98 12.45
CA PHE A 138 -3.56 20.51 11.71
C PHE A 138 -3.38 21.21 10.36
N ASP A 139 -4.37 21.98 9.93
CA ASP A 139 -4.29 22.88 8.78
C ASP A 139 -3.58 24.20 9.12
N ALA A 140 -3.06 24.32 10.37
CA ALA A 140 -2.31 25.46 10.83
C ALA A 140 -1.05 25.72 9.98
N ASP A 141 -0.80 27.00 9.74
CA ASP A 141 0.39 27.50 9.08
C ASP A 141 1.63 27.24 9.93
N VAL A 142 2.64 26.57 9.35
CA VAL A 142 3.91 26.29 10.05
C VAL A 142 4.70 27.57 10.28
N LEU A 143 4.80 28.43 9.26
CA LEU A 143 5.48 29.71 9.37
C LEU A 143 4.47 30.78 9.81
N ASN A 144 4.33 30.98 11.13
CA ASN A 144 3.37 31.93 11.70
C ASN A 144 3.95 33.32 12.03
N LYS A 145 5.20 33.59 11.66
CA LYS A 145 5.87 34.90 11.87
C LYS A 145 6.31 35.50 10.56
N THR A 146 6.08 36.81 10.44
CA THR A 146 6.59 37.64 9.35
C THR A 146 7.44 38.78 9.88
N TYR A 147 8.31 39.34 9.04
CA TYR A 147 9.05 40.56 9.35
C TYR A 147 8.11 41.76 9.36
N ALA A 148 8.21 42.60 10.40
CA ALA A 148 7.39 43.82 10.49
C ALA A 148 7.84 44.93 9.52
N GLY A 149 9.09 44.88 9.05
CA GLY A 149 9.68 45.88 8.15
C GLY A 149 9.94 47.23 8.82
N THR A 150 10.20 47.22 10.13
CA THR A 150 10.36 48.42 10.98
C THR A 150 11.82 48.80 11.23
N SER A 151 12.76 48.26 10.43
CA SER A 151 14.22 48.27 10.60
C SER A 151 14.72 47.37 11.74
N GLU A 152 16.05 47.37 11.95
CA GLU A 152 16.74 46.58 12.97
C GLU A 152 16.46 45.06 12.88
N ALA A 153 16.01 44.44 13.98
CA ALA A 153 15.71 43.00 14.06
C ALA A 153 14.53 42.58 13.15
N GLU A 154 13.72 43.53 12.70
CA GLU A 154 12.52 43.29 11.91
C GLU A 154 12.67 43.62 10.41
N GLY A 155 13.89 43.91 9.96
CA GLY A 155 14.14 44.14 8.54
C GLY A 155 13.70 45.51 8.03
N GLY A 156 14.23 45.91 6.87
CA GLY A 156 13.75 47.09 6.15
C GLY A 156 12.33 46.92 5.60
N ALA A 157 11.77 48.00 5.04
CA ALA A 157 10.42 47.98 4.46
C ALA A 157 10.24 46.95 3.32
N ASP A 158 11.33 46.57 2.67
CA ASP A 158 11.42 45.53 1.64
C ASP A 158 11.12 44.11 2.17
N LEU A 159 11.41 43.85 3.45
CA LEU A 159 11.13 42.58 4.10
C LEU A 159 9.72 42.51 4.71
N LYS A 160 8.98 43.62 4.77
CA LYS A 160 7.67 43.67 5.43
C LYS A 160 6.72 42.59 4.89
N GLY A 161 6.22 41.76 5.80
CA GLY A 161 5.27 40.69 5.48
C GLY A 161 5.91 39.42 4.90
N GLN A 162 7.23 39.41 4.63
CA GLN A 162 7.93 38.19 4.27
C GLN A 162 8.02 37.25 5.48
N LEU A 163 7.91 35.95 5.25
CA LEU A 163 7.98 34.94 6.29
C LEU A 163 9.39 34.84 6.87
N LYS A 164 9.48 34.72 8.20
CA LYS A 164 10.77 34.45 8.84
C LYS A 164 11.20 32.99 8.57
N PRO A 165 12.50 32.72 8.38
CA PRO A 165 12.99 31.38 8.06
C PRO A 165 12.90 30.42 9.25
N LEU A 166 12.64 29.14 8.98
CA LEU A 166 12.62 28.04 9.94
C LEU A 166 13.70 27.03 9.57
N ILE A 167 14.52 26.63 10.54
CA ILE A 167 15.55 25.59 10.39
C ILE A 167 15.32 24.55 11.48
N ILE A 168 15.21 23.28 11.09
CA ILE A 168 15.14 22.10 11.95
C ILE A 168 16.26 21.15 11.57
N GLY A 169 16.91 20.54 12.56
CA GLY A 169 18.04 19.65 12.31
C GLY A 169 19.32 20.39 11.89
N HIS A 170 20.24 19.66 11.26
CA HIS A 170 21.54 20.17 10.83
C HIS A 170 21.49 20.51 9.34
N VAL A 171 21.20 21.75 9.04
CA VAL A 171 21.05 22.25 7.68
C VAL A 171 22.39 22.78 7.19
N ARG A 172 22.80 22.36 5.99
CA ARG A 172 24.08 22.77 5.39
C ARG A 172 23.92 23.75 4.23
N ASN A 173 24.83 24.71 4.16
CA ASN A 173 24.95 25.71 3.12
C ASN A 173 23.62 26.45 2.84
N VAL A 174 22.92 26.85 3.91
CA VAL A 174 21.67 27.62 3.82
C VAL A 174 21.97 29.11 3.73
N VAL A 175 21.10 29.85 3.03
CA VAL A 175 21.21 31.30 2.87
C VAL A 175 20.44 31.99 3.99
N PRO A 176 21.04 32.90 4.77
CA PRO A 176 20.31 33.70 5.72
C PRO A 176 19.68 34.93 5.06
N VAL A 177 18.69 35.53 5.74
CA VAL A 177 18.05 36.79 5.31
C VAL A 177 18.84 37.98 5.88
N LEU A 178 19.25 38.94 5.05
CA LEU A 178 19.87 40.19 5.52
C LEU A 178 18.80 41.10 6.13
N ILE A 179 18.80 41.26 7.45
CA ILE A 179 17.78 42.04 8.17
C ILE A 179 18.24 43.47 8.50
N ASN A 180 19.53 43.69 8.71
CA ASN A 180 20.09 45.03 8.90
C ASN A 180 21.32 45.19 7.99
N SER A 181 21.17 46.01 6.94
CA SER A 181 22.22 46.32 5.97
C SER A 181 23.26 47.33 6.48
N THR A 182 22.95 48.07 7.55
CA THR A 182 23.89 49.03 8.18
C THR A 182 24.89 48.30 9.06
N ASP A 183 24.42 47.35 9.85
CA ASP A 183 25.23 46.59 10.80
C ASP A 183 25.57 45.17 10.33
N TYR A 184 25.18 44.81 9.09
CA TYR A 184 25.45 43.53 8.44
C TYR A 184 24.94 42.31 9.25
N VAL A 185 23.72 42.43 9.77
CA VAL A 185 23.06 41.38 10.56
C VAL A 185 22.17 40.54 9.66
N TYR A 186 22.35 39.23 9.75
CA TYR A 186 21.62 38.23 8.98
C TYR A 186 20.87 37.27 9.92
N GLN A 187 19.69 36.80 9.50
CA GLN A 187 18.87 35.85 10.25
C GLN A 187 18.79 34.50 9.51
N PHE A 188 19.16 33.42 10.21
CA PHE A 188 18.98 32.04 9.76
C PHE A 188 17.65 31.44 10.24
N HIS A 189 17.19 31.82 11.43
CA HIS A 189 16.01 31.24 12.06
C HIS A 189 15.23 32.29 12.85
N GLY A 190 13.90 32.34 12.70
CA GLY A 190 13.04 33.33 13.36
C GLY A 190 12.10 32.82 14.45
N TYR A 191 12.22 31.54 14.84
CA TYR A 191 11.26 30.89 15.76
C TYR A 191 11.86 30.52 17.12
N GLY A 192 12.94 31.18 17.53
CA GLY A 192 13.58 31.01 18.83
C GLY A 192 15.08 30.77 18.71
N ALA A 193 15.63 30.08 19.71
CA ALA A 193 17.05 29.77 19.75
C ALA A 193 17.44 28.71 18.71
N ILE A 194 18.64 28.86 18.16
CA ILE A 194 19.35 27.82 17.42
C ILE A 194 20.46 27.24 18.32
N GLU A 195 20.85 25.99 18.09
CA GLU A 195 21.94 25.38 18.86
C GLU A 195 23.30 25.96 18.49
N GLU A 196 23.56 26.14 17.20
CA GLU A 196 24.89 26.53 16.71
C GLU A 196 24.86 27.01 15.25
N VAL A 197 25.71 27.98 14.93
CA VAL A 197 26.19 28.22 13.56
C VAL A 197 27.57 27.58 13.46
N SER A 198 27.63 26.36 12.93
CA SER A 198 28.85 25.56 12.92
C SER A 198 29.91 26.12 11.97
N GLU A 199 29.47 26.60 10.81
CA GLU A 199 30.35 27.26 9.83
C GLU A 199 29.57 28.38 9.14
N LEU A 200 30.26 29.49 8.84
CA LEU A 200 29.74 30.57 8.03
C LEU A 200 30.67 30.78 6.85
N PHE A 201 30.10 30.95 5.65
CA PHE A 201 30.83 31.13 4.42
C PHE A 201 30.46 32.44 3.75
N GLU A 202 31.45 33.09 3.15
CA GLU A 202 31.26 34.08 2.10
C GLU A 202 31.85 33.54 0.80
N ARG A 203 31.00 33.42 -0.21
CA ARG A 203 31.39 32.89 -1.53
C ARG A 203 32.08 31.52 -1.43
N GLY A 204 31.67 30.69 -0.47
CA GLY A 204 32.26 29.37 -0.20
C GLY A 204 33.56 29.39 0.61
N SER A 205 34.13 30.56 0.93
CA SER A 205 35.26 30.69 1.84
C SER A 205 34.76 30.80 3.28
N SER A 206 35.32 30.01 4.20
CA SER A 206 34.91 30.01 5.61
C SER A 206 35.42 31.24 6.35
N PHE A 207 34.57 31.84 7.20
CA PHE A 207 34.95 32.87 8.17
C PHE A 207 35.69 32.29 9.40
N GLY A 208 35.75 30.96 9.54
CA GLY A 208 36.24 30.28 10.73
C GLY A 208 35.22 30.28 11.88
N SER A 209 35.69 30.31 13.12
CA SER A 209 34.82 30.32 14.31
C SER A 209 34.29 31.72 14.62
N ALA A 210 33.07 31.78 15.19
CA ALA A 210 32.50 33.01 15.69
C ALA A 210 33.38 33.62 16.81
N VAL A 211 33.46 34.95 16.85
CA VAL A 211 34.26 35.67 17.86
C VAL A 211 33.63 35.56 19.25
N ALA A 212 32.31 35.63 19.32
CA ALA A 212 31.52 35.49 20.53
C ALA A 212 30.04 35.26 20.19
N ASP A 213 29.29 34.76 21.17
CA ASP A 213 27.83 34.73 21.17
C ASP A 213 27.27 35.82 22.09
N TYR A 214 26.20 36.48 21.64
CA TYR A 214 25.55 37.58 22.33
C TYR A 214 24.09 37.23 22.66
N PRO A 215 23.55 37.71 23.80
CA PRO A 215 22.25 37.26 24.30
C PRO A 215 21.04 37.80 23.53
N ASP A 216 21.19 38.93 22.84
CA ASP A 216 20.12 39.62 22.13
C ASP A 216 20.66 40.42 20.94
N TYR A 217 19.74 40.85 20.06
CA TYR A 217 20.05 41.69 18.90
C TYR A 217 20.86 42.95 19.26
N ILE A 218 20.47 43.64 20.34
CA ILE A 218 21.04 44.93 20.73
C ILE A 218 22.51 44.75 21.12
N SER A 219 22.82 43.72 21.89
CA SER A 219 24.18 43.36 22.29
C SER A 219 25.03 42.94 21.10
N LEU A 220 24.43 42.21 20.14
CA LEU A 220 25.10 41.79 18.92
C LEU A 220 25.49 42.99 18.03
N VAL A 221 24.58 43.96 17.84
CA VAL A 221 24.86 45.17 17.03
C VAL A 221 25.95 46.04 17.64
N ASN A 222 25.95 46.16 18.98
CA ASN A 222 26.96 46.95 19.71
C ASN A 222 28.31 46.23 19.86
N ALA A 223 28.42 44.96 19.43
CA ALA A 223 29.67 44.20 19.50
C ALA A 223 30.76 44.82 18.61
N ASP A 224 32.01 44.79 19.08
CA ASP A 224 33.17 45.07 18.24
C ASP A 224 33.57 43.80 17.49
N VAL A 225 33.17 43.68 16.22
CA VAL A 225 33.44 42.51 15.37
C VAL A 225 34.49 42.90 14.33
N PRO A 226 35.70 42.35 14.39
CA PRO A 226 36.75 42.66 13.42
C PRO A 226 36.36 42.30 11.98
N LYS A 227 36.92 43.04 11.02
CA LYS A 227 36.73 42.75 9.58
C LYS A 227 37.22 41.34 9.25
N GLY A 228 36.42 40.60 8.50
CA GLY A 228 36.72 39.20 8.16
C GLY A 228 36.37 38.21 9.27
N GLN A 229 35.67 38.64 10.34
CA GLN A 229 35.12 37.78 11.38
C GLN A 229 33.61 38.01 11.52
N PHE A 230 32.95 37.14 12.28
CA PHE A 230 31.53 37.25 12.59
C PHE A 230 31.24 36.91 14.05
N ALA A 231 30.12 37.42 14.55
CA ALA A 231 29.56 37.07 15.86
C ALA A 231 28.16 36.48 15.70
N THR A 232 27.69 35.76 16.72
CA THR A 232 26.36 35.14 16.74
C THR A 232 25.46 35.77 17.79
N CYS A 233 24.16 35.67 17.59
CA CYS A 233 23.17 35.66 18.67
C CYS A 233 22.33 34.39 18.47
N LEU A 234 22.74 33.31 19.14
CA LEU A 234 22.12 32.00 19.00
C LEU A 234 20.68 32.01 19.53
N ALA A 235 20.38 32.84 20.54
CA ALA A 235 19.05 32.99 21.12
C ALA A 235 17.99 33.49 20.12
N GLU A 236 18.41 34.26 19.09
CA GLU A 236 17.53 34.85 18.08
C GLU A 236 17.83 34.36 16.65
N GLY A 237 18.74 33.39 16.49
CA GLY A 237 19.09 32.81 15.19
C GLY A 237 19.83 33.76 14.26
N LEU A 238 20.68 34.65 14.81
CA LEU A 238 21.33 35.73 14.08
C LEU A 238 22.84 35.57 13.97
N VAL A 239 23.41 36.15 12.91
CA VAL A 239 24.84 36.41 12.78
C VAL A 239 25.09 37.87 12.39
N ARG A 240 26.23 38.42 12.81
CA ARG A 240 26.69 39.74 12.40
C ARG A 240 28.09 39.65 11.81
N LEU A 241 28.28 40.23 10.63
CA LEU A 241 29.59 40.35 9.99
C LEU A 241 30.32 41.61 10.47
N GLY A 242 31.66 41.56 10.57
CA GLY A 242 32.48 42.74 10.89
C GLY A 242 32.69 43.72 9.73
N ALA A 243 32.18 43.41 8.54
CA ALA A 243 32.24 44.24 7.33
C ALA A 243 31.06 43.90 6.40
N PRO A 244 30.70 44.80 5.46
CA PRO A 244 29.70 44.46 4.44
C PRO A 244 30.14 43.24 3.63
N ALA A 245 29.19 42.37 3.29
CA ALA A 245 29.46 41.21 2.45
C ALA A 245 29.93 41.63 1.05
N ALA A 246 31.02 41.05 0.58
CA ALA A 246 31.55 41.14 -0.78
C ALA A 246 30.86 40.17 -1.74
N GLY A 247 30.03 39.28 -1.22
CA GLY A 247 29.20 38.43 -2.03
C GLY A 247 28.26 37.61 -1.18
N LEU A 248 28.20 36.34 -1.51
CA LEU A 248 27.13 35.51 -1.04
C LEU A 248 27.41 34.87 0.32
N ILE A 249 26.51 35.08 1.28
CA ILE A 249 26.58 34.44 2.59
C ILE A 249 25.80 33.12 2.59
N THR A 250 26.44 32.07 3.10
CA THR A 250 25.80 30.80 3.45
C THR A 250 26.32 30.28 4.78
N GLY A 251 25.60 29.36 5.43
CA GLY A 251 26.07 28.76 6.67
C GLY A 251 25.58 27.34 6.89
N ASP A 252 26.31 26.62 7.72
CA ASP A 252 25.91 25.34 8.29
C ASP A 252 25.35 25.61 9.69
N VAL A 253 24.08 25.28 9.90
CA VAL A 253 23.33 25.66 11.10
C VAL A 253 22.69 24.43 11.73
N LYS A 254 22.87 24.30 13.04
CA LYS A 254 22.06 23.42 13.88
C LYS A 254 20.88 24.24 14.39
N GLY A 255 19.70 23.96 13.83
CA GLY A 255 18.52 24.81 13.90
C GLY A 255 17.85 24.86 15.26
N HIS A 256 16.53 25.05 15.22
CA HIS A 256 15.64 25.21 16.36
C HIS A 256 16.02 24.31 17.54
N ALA A 257 16.45 24.90 18.64
CA ALA A 257 16.86 24.19 19.83
C ALA A 257 15.69 24.03 20.80
N VAL A 258 15.42 22.79 21.20
CA VAL A 258 14.49 22.45 22.28
C VAL A 258 15.35 22.08 23.48
N ASP A 259 15.23 22.82 24.58
CA ASP A 259 16.07 22.67 25.77
C ASP A 259 17.58 22.67 25.45
N GLY A 260 17.99 23.50 24.49
CA GLY A 260 19.38 23.67 24.07
C GLY A 260 19.90 22.63 23.07
N VAL A 261 19.07 21.69 22.61
CA VAL A 261 19.47 20.65 21.65
C VAL A 261 18.58 20.68 20.41
N THR A 262 19.17 20.60 19.23
CA THR A 262 18.44 20.54 17.97
C THR A 262 17.78 19.16 17.79
N PRO A 263 16.45 19.08 17.55
CA PRO A 263 15.80 17.83 17.19
C PRO A 263 16.40 17.24 15.91
N ARG A 264 16.82 15.96 15.97
CA ARG A 264 17.39 15.25 14.82
C ARG A 264 16.50 14.15 14.27
N LEU A 265 15.65 13.55 15.08
CA LEU A 265 14.80 12.44 14.66
C LEU A 265 13.45 12.96 14.15
N THR A 266 12.83 12.24 13.21
CA THR A 266 11.60 12.68 12.53
C THR A 266 10.45 12.97 13.50
N GLY A 267 10.23 12.12 14.51
CA GLY A 267 9.20 12.32 15.51
C GLY A 267 9.45 13.55 16.38
N ASP A 268 10.71 13.78 16.78
CA ASP A 268 11.10 14.95 17.58
C ASP A 268 11.02 16.25 16.76
N ALA A 269 11.38 16.19 15.48
CA ALA A 269 11.23 17.29 14.54
C ALA A 269 9.76 17.67 14.34
N ILE A 270 8.88 16.69 14.10
CA ILE A 270 7.42 16.91 13.99
C ILE A 270 6.87 17.52 15.28
N ALA A 271 7.33 17.03 16.43
CA ALA A 271 6.97 17.58 17.73
C ALA A 271 7.35 19.06 17.86
N ALA A 272 8.59 19.44 17.55
CA ALA A 272 9.03 20.83 17.61
C ALA A 272 8.25 21.74 16.64
N ILE A 273 8.01 21.26 15.42
CA ILE A 273 7.23 21.99 14.42
C ILE A 273 5.78 22.19 14.90
N ALA A 274 5.20 21.21 15.59
CA ALA A 274 3.86 21.34 16.17
C ALA A 274 3.77 22.49 17.17
N ASP A 275 4.77 22.64 18.05
CA ASP A 275 4.83 23.74 19.00
C ASP A 275 4.96 25.09 18.28
N ILE A 276 5.80 25.15 17.25
CA ILE A 276 5.98 26.36 16.42
C ILE A 276 4.66 26.75 15.74
N ALA A 277 3.97 25.79 15.13
CA ALA A 277 2.70 26.00 14.43
C ALA A 277 1.51 26.26 15.39
N GLY A 278 1.70 26.06 16.70
CA GLY A 278 0.66 26.22 17.72
C GLY A 278 -0.35 25.07 17.78
N VAL A 279 0.04 23.87 17.32
CA VAL A 279 -0.80 22.67 17.36
C VAL A 279 -0.79 22.09 18.77
N PRO A 280 -1.96 21.93 19.42
CA PRO A 280 -2.02 21.42 20.79
C PRO A 280 -1.48 19.99 20.93
N ARG A 281 -0.64 19.75 21.94
CA ARG A 281 0.02 18.45 22.15
C ARG A 281 -0.93 17.29 22.45
N ASP A 282 -2.08 17.55 23.06
CA ASP A 282 -3.13 16.56 23.32
C ASP A 282 -3.84 16.08 22.03
N ARG A 283 -3.68 16.83 20.94
CA ARG A 283 -4.15 16.47 19.59
C ARG A 283 -3.14 15.62 18.82
N ILE A 284 -1.98 15.31 19.40
CA ILE A 284 -0.93 14.52 18.77
C ILE A 284 -0.70 13.24 19.57
N GLU A 285 -0.68 12.10 18.90
CA GLU A 285 -0.34 10.83 19.53
C GLU A 285 1.18 10.76 19.77
N SER A 286 1.64 11.14 20.97
CA SER A 286 3.07 11.18 21.31
C SER A 286 3.77 9.82 21.17
N SER A 287 3.08 8.73 21.49
CA SER A 287 3.60 7.36 21.30
C SER A 287 3.87 7.03 19.84
N ALA A 288 3.09 7.61 18.91
CA ALA A 288 3.29 7.43 17.48
C ALA A 288 4.61 8.09 17.05
N LEU A 289 4.88 9.33 17.51
CA LEU A 289 6.12 10.03 17.20
C LEU A 289 7.36 9.30 17.77
N SER A 290 7.30 8.83 19.01
CA SER A 290 8.40 8.02 19.58
C SER A 290 8.59 6.68 18.85
N GLY A 291 7.50 6.12 18.29
CA GLY A 291 7.54 4.92 17.47
C GLY A 291 8.33 5.13 16.18
N ILE A 292 8.18 6.29 15.53
CA ILE A 292 8.96 6.66 14.34
C ILE A 292 10.44 6.76 14.69
N ASN A 293 10.77 7.47 15.78
CA ASN A 293 12.16 7.63 16.21
C ASN A 293 12.86 6.28 16.47
N THR A 294 12.09 5.30 16.96
CA THR A 294 12.60 3.94 17.21
C THR A 294 12.80 3.16 15.91
N ALA A 295 11.86 3.25 14.98
CA ALA A 295 11.89 2.46 13.74
C ALA A 295 12.83 3.05 12.66
N ALA A 296 12.97 4.38 12.62
CA ALA A 296 13.80 5.10 11.68
C ALA A 296 14.66 6.15 12.43
N PRO A 297 15.68 5.71 13.19
CA PRO A 297 16.53 6.59 13.99
C PRO A 297 17.56 7.37 13.13
N TYR A 298 17.12 7.89 11.99
CA TYR A 298 17.96 8.60 11.03
C TYR A 298 17.77 10.12 11.17
N PRO A 299 18.85 10.90 11.07
CA PRO A 299 18.73 12.35 11.15
C PRO A 299 17.92 12.95 9.99
N ILE A 300 17.07 13.92 10.32
CA ILE A 300 16.35 14.76 9.35
C ILE A 300 16.79 16.21 9.47
N ASN A 301 16.85 16.91 8.33
CA ASN A 301 17.23 18.31 8.25
C ASN A 301 16.26 19.04 7.32
N LEU A 302 15.77 20.20 7.74
CA LEU A 302 14.73 20.97 7.05
C LEU A 302 15.00 22.46 7.19
N ALA A 303 15.09 23.18 6.08
CA ALA A 303 14.96 24.63 6.03
C ALA A 303 13.68 25.00 5.27
N LEU A 304 12.89 25.92 5.84
CA LEU A 304 11.66 26.43 5.24
C LEU A 304 11.70 27.96 5.22
N ASN A 305 11.43 28.51 4.04
CA ASN A 305 11.30 29.94 3.74
C ASN A 305 9.95 30.26 3.08
N GLU A 306 9.17 29.24 2.73
CA GLU A 306 7.86 29.32 2.11
C GLU A 306 6.82 28.63 2.99
N GLN A 307 5.58 29.11 2.93
CA GLN A 307 4.51 28.60 3.78
C GLN A 307 4.15 27.16 3.41
N THR A 308 3.82 26.38 4.45
CA THR A 308 3.19 25.06 4.30
C THR A 308 2.26 24.80 5.48
N SER A 309 1.26 23.95 5.29
CA SER A 309 0.41 23.49 6.39
C SER A 309 1.15 22.46 7.24
N PHE A 310 0.82 22.40 8.52
CA PHE A 310 1.44 21.43 9.42
C PHE A 310 1.17 19.98 8.97
N VAL A 311 -0.06 19.64 8.60
CA VAL A 311 -0.43 18.29 8.17
C VAL A 311 0.32 17.83 6.92
N ASP A 312 0.50 18.71 5.92
CA ASP A 312 1.21 18.35 4.69
C ASP A 312 2.71 18.19 4.94
N LEU A 313 3.28 19.03 5.79
CA LEU A 313 4.67 18.89 6.21
C LEU A 313 4.90 17.57 6.96
N VAL A 314 4.03 17.23 7.92
CA VAL A 314 4.12 15.95 8.65
C VAL A 314 4.08 14.76 7.70
N ARG A 315 3.13 14.74 6.75
CA ARG A 315 3.04 13.69 5.73
C ARG A 315 4.33 13.59 4.92
N ARG A 316 4.88 14.73 4.48
CA ARG A 316 6.14 14.79 3.73
C ARG A 316 7.34 14.26 4.53
N LEU A 317 7.41 14.57 5.83
CA LEU A 317 8.52 14.11 6.69
C LEU A 317 8.37 12.62 7.08
N ALA A 318 7.15 12.11 7.15
CA ALA A 318 6.86 10.72 7.50
C ALA A 318 7.18 9.74 6.35
N LEU A 319 6.85 10.11 5.10
CA LEU A 319 6.96 9.21 3.94
C LEU A 319 8.35 8.55 3.77
N PRO A 320 9.49 9.26 3.86
CA PRO A 320 10.82 8.65 3.73
C PRO A 320 11.13 7.61 4.81
N CYS A 321 10.41 7.63 5.94
CA CYS A 321 10.58 6.69 7.04
C CYS A 321 9.68 5.44 6.89
N ASN A 322 9.00 5.25 5.74
CA ASN A 322 7.99 4.21 5.56
C ASN A 322 6.84 4.34 6.60
N VAL A 323 6.46 5.59 6.88
CA VAL A 323 5.43 5.97 7.86
C VAL A 323 4.26 6.65 7.15
N GLN A 324 3.04 6.24 7.49
CA GLN A 324 1.81 6.92 7.09
C GLN A 324 1.30 7.78 8.22
N ALA A 325 1.03 9.06 7.91
CA ALA A 325 0.52 10.04 8.86
C ALA A 325 -0.89 10.48 8.48
N GLY A 326 -1.77 10.55 9.48
CA GLY A 326 -3.17 10.88 9.29
C GLY A 326 -3.86 11.32 10.57
N ILE A 327 -5.16 11.53 10.48
CA ILE A 327 -5.99 11.95 11.61
C ILE A 327 -6.90 10.78 11.99
N SER A 328 -6.82 10.35 13.25
CA SER A 328 -7.58 9.24 13.78
C SER A 328 -9.08 9.55 13.83
N LEU A 329 -9.90 8.53 14.10
CA LEU A 329 -11.34 8.70 14.32
C LEU A 329 -11.68 9.63 15.48
N THR A 330 -10.77 9.79 16.45
CA THR A 330 -10.90 10.70 17.60
C THR A 330 -10.31 12.08 17.35
N GLY A 331 -9.81 12.34 16.14
CA GLY A 331 -9.23 13.62 15.74
C GLY A 331 -7.79 13.84 16.22
N GLN A 332 -7.05 12.79 16.59
CA GLN A 332 -5.63 12.94 16.92
C GLN A 332 -4.77 12.66 15.70
N LEU A 333 -3.71 13.46 15.51
CA LEU A 333 -2.68 13.18 14.54
C LEU A 333 -1.93 11.91 14.98
N PHE A 334 -1.88 10.91 14.12
CA PHE A 334 -1.05 9.73 14.28
C PHE A 334 -0.08 9.64 13.11
N ALA A 335 1.05 8.98 13.34
CA ALA A 335 2.01 8.64 12.30
C ALA A 335 2.61 7.27 12.63
N ARG A 336 2.27 6.27 11.82
CA ARG A 336 2.55 4.84 12.10
C ARG A 336 3.42 4.25 11.01
N VAL A 337 4.46 3.54 11.43
CA VAL A 337 5.32 2.75 10.54
C VAL A 337 4.51 1.59 9.99
N ILE A 338 4.62 1.34 8.69
CA ILE A 338 3.95 0.21 8.05
C ILE A 338 4.93 -0.96 7.97
N THR A 339 4.69 -2.01 8.76
CA THR A 339 5.52 -3.22 8.80
C THR A 339 4.69 -4.45 8.44
N MET A 340 5.26 -5.40 7.71
CA MET A 340 4.60 -6.68 7.41
C MET A 340 5.03 -7.80 8.37
N ASP A 341 5.95 -7.51 9.30
CA ASP A 341 6.74 -8.52 10.02
C ASP A 341 6.19 -8.83 11.43
N GLY A 342 4.91 -8.54 11.69
CA GLY A 342 4.29 -8.65 13.02
C GLY A 342 3.15 -9.66 13.11
N ASP A 343 2.88 -10.14 14.32
CA ASP A 343 1.69 -10.95 14.60
C ASP A 343 0.42 -10.14 14.31
N PRO A 344 -0.59 -10.73 13.64
CA PRO A 344 -1.84 -10.03 13.36
C PRO A 344 -2.55 -9.70 14.66
N SER A 345 -2.80 -8.40 14.87
CA SER A 345 -3.59 -7.93 16.04
C SER A 345 -5.06 -8.34 15.95
N ILE A 346 -5.58 -8.50 14.74
CA ILE A 346 -6.94 -8.94 14.43
C ILE A 346 -6.89 -9.81 13.18
N THR A 347 -7.58 -10.95 13.21
CA THR A 347 -7.82 -11.79 12.03
C THR A 347 -9.26 -11.62 11.59
N LEU A 348 -9.46 -11.23 10.32
CA LEU A 348 -10.77 -11.11 9.71
C LEU A 348 -11.02 -12.29 8.78
N ASP A 349 -12.22 -12.87 8.89
CA ASP A 349 -12.66 -13.94 8.01
C ASP A 349 -13.11 -13.36 6.66
N ALA A 350 -12.31 -13.60 5.63
CA ALA A 350 -12.54 -13.13 4.27
C ALA A 350 -13.88 -13.59 3.68
N GLN A 351 -14.43 -14.72 4.13
CA GLN A 351 -15.72 -15.24 3.68
C GLN A 351 -16.91 -14.62 4.44
N GLY A 352 -16.65 -13.74 5.41
CA GLY A 352 -17.68 -13.05 6.19
C GLY A 352 -18.53 -13.98 7.04
N ARG A 353 -18.05 -15.18 7.38
CA ARG A 353 -18.81 -16.18 8.16
C ARG A 353 -18.78 -15.88 9.66
N SER A 354 -17.80 -15.11 10.12
CA SER A 354 -17.69 -14.64 11.50
C SER A 354 -17.78 -13.11 11.60
N LEU A 355 -18.18 -12.63 12.78
CA LEU A 355 -18.19 -11.21 13.11
C LEU A 355 -16.78 -10.76 13.57
N PRO A 356 -16.31 -9.56 13.19
CA PRO A 356 -16.95 -8.62 12.26
C PRO A 356 -16.90 -9.12 10.82
N GLN A 357 -18.05 -9.04 10.13
CA GLN A 357 -18.18 -9.57 8.77
C GLN A 357 -17.43 -8.72 7.76
N VAL A 358 -16.67 -9.39 6.90
CA VAL A 358 -16.05 -8.79 5.72
C VAL A 358 -17.09 -8.80 4.59
N ILE A 359 -17.60 -7.62 4.23
CA ILE A 359 -18.71 -7.45 3.26
C ILE A 359 -18.18 -7.27 1.83
N GLY A 360 -16.94 -6.80 1.66
CA GLY A 360 -16.25 -6.69 0.37
C GLY A 360 -15.30 -7.86 0.13
N ARG A 361 -15.05 -8.21 -1.14
CA ARG A 361 -14.02 -9.19 -1.47
C ARG A 361 -12.65 -8.61 -1.10
N PRO A 362 -11.83 -9.30 -0.28
CA PRO A 362 -10.43 -8.91 -0.13
C PRO A 362 -9.73 -9.12 -1.47
N ASP A 363 -9.19 -8.04 -2.02
CA ASP A 363 -8.40 -8.09 -3.24
C ASP A 363 -6.94 -7.76 -2.89
N GLU A 364 -6.02 -8.60 -3.34
CA GLU A 364 -4.59 -8.31 -3.25
C GLU A 364 -4.26 -7.23 -4.28
N MET A 365 -3.76 -6.09 -3.82
CA MET A 365 -3.37 -5.00 -4.71
C MET A 365 -2.03 -5.32 -5.36
N THR A 366 -1.94 -5.13 -6.68
CA THR A 366 -0.67 -5.22 -7.40
C THR A 366 0.27 -4.14 -6.90
N VAL A 367 1.40 -4.54 -6.34
CA VAL A 367 2.49 -3.63 -5.95
C VAL A 367 3.52 -3.53 -7.06
N SER A 368 4.29 -2.43 -7.07
CA SER A 368 5.42 -2.29 -8.00
C SER A 368 6.43 -3.42 -7.82
N ALA A 369 7.02 -3.88 -8.93
CA ALA A 369 8.10 -4.87 -8.89
C ALA A 369 9.25 -4.38 -8.00
N PRO A 370 9.95 -5.27 -7.29
CA PRO A 370 11.03 -4.88 -6.39
C PRO A 370 12.10 -4.11 -7.16
N TYR A 371 12.59 -3.01 -6.56
CA TYR A 371 13.66 -2.23 -7.13
C TYR A 371 14.95 -3.05 -7.15
N TRP A 372 15.48 -3.36 -8.35
CA TRP A 372 16.75 -4.07 -8.51
C TRP A 372 17.96 -3.15 -8.30
N LYS A 373 17.76 -1.82 -8.32
CA LYS A 373 18.76 -0.79 -8.04
C LYS A 373 18.07 0.42 -7.40
N ILE A 374 18.67 0.94 -6.34
CA ILE A 374 18.23 2.18 -5.66
C ILE A 374 19.41 3.15 -5.68
N ILE A 375 19.13 4.41 -6.02
CA ILE A 375 20.11 5.49 -5.91
C ILE A 375 19.70 6.33 -4.69
N MET A 376 20.61 6.45 -3.73
CA MET A 376 20.41 7.30 -2.56
C MET A 376 21.21 8.59 -2.73
N GLY A 377 20.58 9.73 -2.48
CA GLY A 377 21.25 11.02 -2.49
C GLY A 377 22.16 11.20 -1.27
N ALA A 378 23.15 12.09 -1.39
CA ALA A 378 23.92 12.58 -0.26
C ALA A 378 23.10 13.58 0.59
N ALA A 379 23.66 14.05 1.70
CA ALA A 379 23.07 15.13 2.48
C ALA A 379 22.80 16.36 1.59
N ARG A 380 21.61 16.96 1.74
CA ARG A 380 21.20 18.10 0.92
C ARG A 380 22.05 19.33 1.19
N CYS A 381 22.65 19.87 0.13
CA CYS A 381 23.14 21.25 0.09
C CYS A 381 21.95 22.17 -0.22
N TRP A 382 21.59 23.06 0.72
CA TRP A 382 20.37 23.86 0.59
C TRP A 382 20.45 24.96 -0.45
N ARG A 383 21.66 25.47 -0.69
CA ARG A 383 21.94 26.37 -1.79
C ARG A 383 23.15 25.89 -2.56
N VAL A 384 22.95 25.51 -3.82
CA VAL A 384 24.06 25.19 -4.73
C VAL A 384 24.57 26.50 -5.32
N GLN A 385 25.88 26.74 -5.24
CA GLN A 385 26.52 27.94 -5.78
C GLN A 385 26.84 27.77 -7.26
N SER A 386 26.70 28.85 -8.02
CA SER A 386 27.26 28.92 -9.38
C SER A 386 28.77 29.20 -9.33
N SER A 387 29.46 29.00 -10.46
CA SER A 387 30.89 29.31 -10.62
C SER A 387 31.24 30.75 -10.24
N ASP A 388 30.36 31.70 -10.53
CA ASP A 388 30.58 33.14 -10.30
C ASP A 388 30.35 33.54 -8.84
N GLU A 389 29.65 32.70 -8.07
CA GLU A 389 29.36 32.91 -6.65
C GLU A 389 30.49 32.44 -5.73
N ILE A 390 31.49 31.74 -6.26
CA ILE A 390 32.62 31.18 -5.48
C ILE A 390 33.77 32.20 -5.42
N ALA A 391 34.47 32.24 -4.29
CA ALA A 391 35.71 32.99 -4.14
C ALA A 391 36.84 32.21 -4.80
N PHE A 392 37.24 32.66 -5.99
CA PHE A 392 38.38 32.12 -6.72
C PHE A 392 39.10 33.26 -7.45
N ASN A 393 40.43 33.19 -7.58
CA ASN A 393 41.23 34.28 -8.14
C ASN A 393 40.89 34.58 -9.59
N SER A 394 40.59 33.53 -10.34
CA SER A 394 40.25 33.56 -11.77
C SER A 394 38.79 33.13 -11.99
N PRO A 395 38.13 33.51 -13.10
CA PRO A 395 36.78 33.01 -13.40
C PRO A 395 36.77 31.48 -13.54
N ILE A 396 35.82 30.82 -12.88
CA ILE A 396 35.67 29.37 -13.00
C ILE A 396 34.91 29.04 -14.29
N VAL A 397 35.54 28.31 -15.21
CA VAL A 397 34.98 28.02 -16.55
C VAL A 397 35.08 26.53 -16.85
N ASP A 398 33.95 25.88 -17.17
CA ASP A 398 33.96 24.49 -17.63
C ASP A 398 34.35 24.40 -19.11
N ARG A 399 35.43 23.67 -19.40
CA ARG A 399 35.98 23.44 -20.74
C ARG A 399 35.54 22.11 -21.35
N GLY A 400 34.79 21.29 -20.62
CA GLY A 400 34.41 19.94 -21.05
C GLY A 400 35.59 18.98 -21.01
N ASP A 401 35.72 18.13 -22.03
CA ASP A 401 36.74 17.08 -22.05
C ASP A 401 38.18 17.64 -22.10
N PHE A 402 39.09 17.01 -21.37
CA PHE A 402 40.51 17.34 -21.45
C PHE A 402 41.05 17.12 -22.86
N ASN A 403 41.81 18.10 -23.37
CA ASN A 403 42.49 18.05 -24.65
C ASN A 403 43.97 18.46 -24.47
N PRO A 404 44.94 17.57 -24.74
CA PRO A 404 46.35 17.82 -24.49
C PRO A 404 46.93 18.98 -25.33
N THR A 405 46.26 19.38 -26.40
CA THR A 405 46.69 20.51 -27.26
C THR A 405 46.17 21.87 -26.78
N THR A 406 45.23 21.89 -25.83
CA THR A 406 44.68 23.14 -25.30
C THR A 406 45.60 23.71 -24.22
N GLN A 407 45.83 25.02 -24.26
CA GLN A 407 46.47 25.73 -23.15
C GLN A 407 45.41 26.00 -22.08
N TYR A 408 45.64 25.51 -20.87
CA TYR A 408 44.75 25.72 -19.73
C TYR A 408 45.25 26.83 -18.81
N ARG A 409 44.32 27.49 -18.12
CA ARG A 409 44.57 28.58 -17.17
C ARG A 409 43.87 28.33 -15.84
N GLU A 410 44.35 28.99 -14.79
CA GLU A 410 43.74 28.94 -13.46
C GLU A 410 42.22 29.18 -13.55
N GLY A 411 41.43 28.32 -12.91
CA GLY A 411 39.96 28.40 -12.92
C GLY A 411 39.26 27.55 -13.98
N GLU A 412 39.99 27.01 -14.95
CA GLU A 412 39.39 26.15 -15.97
C GLU A 412 39.18 24.72 -15.47
N ILE A 413 37.96 24.20 -15.66
CA ILE A 413 37.60 22.83 -15.29
C ILE A 413 37.65 21.95 -16.53
N VAL A 414 38.23 20.75 -16.38
CA VAL A 414 38.18 19.69 -17.39
C VAL A 414 37.56 18.42 -16.83
N THR A 415 37.02 17.60 -17.73
CA THR A 415 36.48 16.27 -17.45
C THR A 415 37.33 15.22 -18.14
N LEU A 416 37.69 14.15 -17.43
CA LEU A 416 38.34 12.98 -18.00
C LEU A 416 37.30 11.98 -18.53
N PRO A 417 37.68 11.05 -19.43
CA PRO A 417 36.76 10.03 -19.95
C PRO A 417 36.10 9.13 -18.89
N ASP A 418 36.68 9.03 -17.70
CA ASP A 418 36.13 8.31 -16.55
C ASP A 418 35.14 9.16 -15.70
N GLY A 419 34.85 10.38 -16.16
CA GLY A 419 33.96 11.34 -15.50
C GLY A 419 34.59 12.12 -14.35
N ARG A 420 35.86 11.88 -14.00
CA ARG A 420 36.54 12.73 -12.99
C ARG A 420 36.65 14.16 -13.50
N ARG A 421 36.45 15.12 -12.60
CA ARG A 421 36.57 16.54 -12.91
C ARG A 421 37.74 17.15 -12.16
N PHE A 422 38.52 17.95 -12.87
CA PHE A 422 39.71 18.62 -12.35
C PHE A 422 39.63 20.12 -12.62
N LEU A 423 39.99 20.91 -11.62
CA LEU A 423 40.18 22.35 -11.70
C LEU A 423 41.66 22.64 -11.94
N TYR A 424 41.99 23.46 -12.94
CA TYR A 424 43.35 23.91 -13.15
C TYR A 424 43.71 24.98 -12.09
N ILE A 425 44.78 24.75 -11.33
CA ILE A 425 45.19 25.57 -10.17
C ILE A 425 46.56 26.25 -10.35
N ALA A 426 47.32 25.93 -11.39
CA ALA A 426 48.62 26.57 -11.59
C ALA A 426 48.46 28.04 -12.02
N GLU A 427 49.25 28.93 -11.41
CA GLU A 427 49.22 30.37 -11.70
C GLU A 427 49.66 30.71 -13.13
N THR A 428 50.51 29.88 -13.73
CA THR A 428 51.01 30.07 -15.10
C THR A 428 50.27 29.15 -16.08
N PRO A 429 49.67 29.69 -17.16
CA PRO A 429 49.05 28.90 -18.20
C PRO A 429 50.01 27.93 -18.89
N SER A 430 49.57 26.70 -19.14
CA SER A 430 50.42 25.67 -19.76
C SER A 430 49.61 24.70 -20.63
N THR A 431 50.31 23.95 -21.50
CA THR A 431 49.72 22.99 -22.45
C THR A 431 50.31 21.60 -22.18
N GLY A 432 49.51 20.56 -22.36
CA GLY A 432 49.98 19.17 -22.34
C GLY A 432 50.14 18.53 -20.95
N ASN A 433 49.78 19.23 -19.87
CA ASN A 433 49.78 18.67 -18.52
C ASN A 433 48.50 17.88 -18.28
N GLU A 434 48.56 16.55 -18.37
CA GLU A 434 47.42 15.65 -18.16
C GLU A 434 47.10 15.51 -16.64
N PRO A 435 45.84 15.68 -16.20
CA PRO A 435 45.45 15.36 -14.82
C PRO A 435 45.75 13.88 -14.49
N PRO A 436 46.14 13.53 -13.25
CA PRO A 436 45.87 14.24 -11.99
C PRO A 436 47.11 14.92 -11.37
N ASP A 437 48.05 15.45 -12.16
CA ASP A 437 49.23 16.13 -11.59
C ASP A 437 48.82 17.30 -10.68
N ALA A 438 49.02 17.13 -9.37
CA ALA A 438 48.64 18.09 -8.33
C ALA A 438 49.39 19.42 -8.40
N THR A 439 50.42 19.53 -9.23
CA THR A 439 51.10 20.80 -9.55
C THR A 439 50.19 21.71 -10.38
N TYR A 440 49.34 21.13 -11.23
CA TYR A 440 48.50 21.85 -12.19
C TYR A 440 47.02 21.68 -11.93
N TRP A 441 46.60 20.57 -11.31
CA TRP A 441 45.21 20.15 -11.24
C TRP A 441 44.79 19.79 -9.81
N GLU A 442 43.65 20.31 -9.38
CA GLU A 442 42.95 19.88 -8.17
C GLU A 442 41.72 19.05 -8.56
N GLN A 443 41.57 17.87 -7.96
CA GLN A 443 40.41 17.03 -8.24
C GLN A 443 39.17 17.58 -7.51
N ILE A 444 38.15 17.98 -8.26
CA ILE A 444 36.89 18.54 -7.73
C ILE A 444 35.69 17.60 -7.94
N GLY A 445 35.86 16.55 -8.73
CA GLY A 445 34.85 15.52 -8.98
C GLY A 445 35.46 14.12 -8.94
N GLY A 446 34.80 13.21 -8.23
CA GLY A 446 35.15 11.78 -8.22
C GLY A 446 34.88 11.12 -9.57
N VAL A 447 35.33 9.87 -9.72
CA VAL A 447 34.91 9.02 -10.84
C VAL A 447 33.39 8.98 -10.83
N VAL A 448 32.74 9.15 -11.97
CA VAL A 448 31.29 8.90 -12.04
C VAL A 448 31.12 7.41 -11.84
N THR A 449 30.77 6.97 -10.63
CA THR A 449 30.56 5.55 -10.37
C THR A 449 29.11 5.20 -10.70
N GLY A 450 28.93 4.30 -11.65
CA GLY A 450 27.61 3.76 -11.98
C GLY A 450 27.39 3.70 -13.47
N ASP A 451 27.49 2.49 -14.01
CA ASP A 451 27.05 2.25 -15.38
C ASP A 451 25.55 2.56 -15.47
N THR A 452 25.19 3.28 -16.53
CA THR A 452 23.79 3.46 -16.90
C THR A 452 23.41 2.32 -17.82
N SER A 453 22.54 1.44 -17.37
CA SER A 453 21.99 0.38 -18.20
C SER A 453 20.60 0.77 -18.70
N ASN A 454 20.26 0.41 -19.92
CA ASN A 454 18.90 0.52 -20.43
C ASN A 454 18.49 -0.79 -21.13
N VAL A 455 17.21 -1.10 -21.13
CA VAL A 455 16.65 -2.19 -21.94
C VAL A 455 15.65 -1.55 -22.90
N ILE A 456 15.85 -1.77 -24.20
CA ILE A 456 14.97 -1.26 -25.24
C ILE A 456 14.24 -2.41 -25.93
N TYR A 457 13.05 -2.13 -26.45
CA TYR A 457 12.13 -3.11 -27.00
C TYR A 457 11.76 -2.80 -28.44
N ARG A 458 11.49 -3.85 -29.21
CA ARG A 458 10.94 -3.74 -30.57
C ARG A 458 10.14 -4.98 -30.94
N LYS A 459 9.07 -4.81 -31.73
CA LYS A 459 8.38 -5.92 -32.41
C LYS A 459 9.06 -6.32 -33.71
N SER A 460 9.33 -7.62 -33.89
CA SER A 460 9.90 -8.19 -35.10
C SER A 460 9.57 -9.67 -35.25
N SER A 461 9.29 -10.12 -36.47
CA SER A 461 8.99 -11.54 -36.78
C SER A 461 10.20 -12.46 -36.68
N SER A 462 11.40 -11.90 -36.74
CA SER A 462 12.70 -12.56 -36.55
C SER A 462 13.61 -11.72 -35.67
N GLN A 463 14.70 -12.31 -35.15
CA GLN A 463 15.67 -11.61 -34.30
C GLN A 463 16.22 -10.35 -35.00
N PRO A 464 15.99 -9.14 -34.45
CA PRO A 464 16.58 -7.93 -34.98
C PRO A 464 18.10 -7.98 -34.89
N SER A 465 18.79 -7.31 -35.82
CA SER A 465 20.22 -7.06 -35.68
C SER A 465 20.50 -6.15 -34.48
N ARG A 466 21.69 -6.31 -33.89
CA ARG A 466 22.21 -5.42 -32.85
C ARG A 466 22.13 -3.95 -33.32
N PRO A 467 21.50 -3.04 -32.53
CA PRO A 467 21.53 -1.60 -32.81
C PRO A 467 22.95 -1.04 -32.77
N ALA A 468 23.20 0.04 -33.52
CA ALA A 468 24.47 0.76 -33.42
C ALA A 468 24.56 1.52 -32.08
N ASP A 469 25.77 1.72 -31.58
CA ASP A 469 26.01 2.46 -30.33
C ASP A 469 25.47 3.89 -30.45
N SER A 470 24.79 4.36 -29.41
CA SER A 470 24.02 5.61 -29.49
C SER A 470 23.93 6.32 -28.15
N SER A 471 23.84 7.65 -28.15
CA SER A 471 23.68 8.45 -26.92
C SER A 471 22.32 8.29 -26.25
N GLY A 472 21.31 7.79 -26.99
CA GLY A 472 19.95 7.53 -26.52
C GLY A 472 19.31 6.35 -27.24
N ILE A 473 17.97 6.30 -27.26
CA ILE A 473 17.20 5.18 -27.82
C ILE A 473 17.39 5.13 -29.35
N PRO A 474 17.84 4.00 -29.93
CA PRO A 474 17.94 3.84 -31.38
C PRO A 474 16.56 3.94 -32.07
N SER A 475 16.52 4.50 -33.27
CA SER A 475 15.27 4.62 -34.04
C SER A 475 14.56 3.28 -34.25
N GLY A 476 13.24 3.25 -34.02
CA GLY A 476 12.40 2.04 -34.12
C GLY A 476 12.48 1.11 -32.90
N TRP A 477 13.19 1.51 -31.85
CA TRP A 477 13.17 0.89 -30.53
C TRP A 477 12.47 1.81 -29.52
N TYR A 478 11.95 1.22 -28.45
CA TYR A 478 11.19 1.88 -27.39
C TYR A 478 11.82 1.55 -26.04
N ASP A 479 11.85 2.48 -25.10
CA ASP A 479 12.34 2.26 -23.73
C ASP A 479 11.26 1.75 -22.77
N ASP A 480 9.99 1.86 -23.15
CA ASP A 480 8.86 1.21 -22.48
C ASP A 480 8.25 0.12 -23.37
N VAL A 481 7.91 -1.02 -22.77
CA VAL A 481 7.20 -2.11 -23.44
C VAL A 481 5.74 -1.74 -23.77
N GLY A 482 5.14 -0.82 -22.99
CA GLY A 482 3.78 -0.31 -23.17
C GLY A 482 3.60 0.55 -24.43
N ASP A 483 4.69 1.16 -24.91
CA ASP A 483 4.69 1.99 -26.11
C ASP A 483 4.85 1.18 -27.41
N LEU A 484 4.99 -0.14 -27.30
CA LEU A 484 5.05 -1.01 -28.47
C LEU A 484 3.72 -1.02 -29.23
N PRO A 485 3.74 -0.96 -30.57
CA PRO A 485 2.53 -1.07 -31.39
C PRO A 485 1.72 -2.33 -31.05
N ALA A 486 0.40 -2.22 -30.99
CA ALA A 486 -0.49 -3.37 -30.77
C ALA A 486 -0.30 -4.46 -31.87
N GLY A 487 -0.45 -5.74 -31.52
CA GLY A 487 -0.35 -6.86 -32.47
C GLY A 487 0.37 -8.10 -31.93
N SER A 488 0.31 -9.21 -32.65
CA SER A 488 0.80 -10.55 -32.24
C SER A 488 2.27 -10.83 -32.58
N THR A 489 2.99 -9.87 -33.17
CA THR A 489 4.41 -10.02 -33.52
C THR A 489 5.28 -10.20 -32.27
N PRO A 490 6.27 -11.12 -32.29
CA PRO A 490 7.19 -11.32 -31.16
C PRO A 490 7.90 -10.03 -30.76
N VAL A 491 8.15 -9.89 -29.45
CA VAL A 491 8.86 -8.76 -28.87
C VAL A 491 10.30 -9.17 -28.56
N TRP A 492 11.22 -8.31 -28.96
CA TRP A 492 12.65 -8.46 -28.73
C TRP A 492 13.12 -7.36 -27.80
N ALA A 493 13.91 -7.73 -26.80
CA ALA A 493 14.59 -6.79 -25.92
C ALA A 493 16.08 -6.71 -26.30
N CYS A 494 16.70 -5.57 -26.09
CA CYS A 494 18.11 -5.35 -26.28
C CYS A 494 18.67 -4.58 -25.09
N TYR A 495 19.66 -5.17 -24.42
CA TYR A 495 20.33 -4.54 -23.29
C TYR A 495 21.43 -3.60 -23.80
N GLY A 496 21.47 -2.39 -23.26
CA GLY A 496 22.53 -1.41 -23.50
C GLY A 496 23.22 -1.04 -22.21
N LEU A 497 24.55 -1.00 -22.25
CA LEU A 497 25.37 -0.49 -21.16
C LEU A 497 26.06 0.79 -21.63
N LYS A 498 25.81 1.89 -20.94
CA LYS A 498 26.63 3.08 -21.02
C LYS A 498 27.51 3.10 -19.79
N GLN A 499 28.78 2.80 -19.99
CA GLN A 499 29.76 2.84 -18.92
C GLN A 499 29.84 4.25 -18.31
N ALA A 500 30.20 4.31 -17.05
CA ALA A 500 30.61 5.54 -16.39
C ALA A 500 31.50 6.43 -17.28
N GLY A 501 31.09 7.68 -17.51
CA GLY A 501 31.84 8.66 -18.33
C GLY A 501 31.68 8.49 -19.86
N ALA A 502 31.09 7.40 -20.35
CA ALA A 502 30.84 7.21 -21.77
C ALA A 502 29.67 8.07 -22.27
N THR A 503 29.75 8.52 -23.52
CA THR A 503 28.70 9.33 -24.19
C THR A 503 27.66 8.48 -24.92
N GLN A 504 27.88 7.16 -25.06
CA GLN A 504 27.03 6.25 -25.83
C GLN A 504 26.74 4.95 -25.07
N TYR A 505 25.53 4.42 -25.25
CA TYR A 505 25.18 3.05 -24.90
C TYR A 505 25.80 2.08 -25.90
N VAL A 506 26.50 1.08 -25.39
CA VAL A 506 26.94 -0.09 -26.13
C VAL A 506 25.83 -1.14 -26.04
N TRP A 507 25.09 -1.32 -27.14
CA TRP A 507 23.97 -2.27 -27.20
C TRP A 507 24.48 -3.70 -27.35
N GLN A 508 23.71 -4.68 -26.90
CA GLN A 508 24.01 -6.11 -27.07
C GLN A 508 23.14 -6.73 -28.17
N THR A 509 23.39 -7.99 -28.50
CA THR A 509 22.53 -8.73 -29.43
C THR A 509 21.12 -8.85 -28.85
N PRO A 510 20.05 -8.46 -29.59
CA PRO A 510 18.68 -8.56 -29.10
C PRO A 510 18.29 -9.99 -28.74
N TYR A 511 17.54 -10.18 -27.67
CA TYR A 511 17.02 -11.47 -27.24
C TYR A 511 15.50 -11.45 -27.24
N SER A 512 14.88 -12.59 -27.58
CA SER A 512 13.43 -12.70 -27.56
C SER A 512 12.97 -12.59 -26.13
N ILE A 513 12.11 -11.62 -25.84
CA ILE A 513 11.28 -11.69 -24.66
C ILE A 513 10.04 -12.43 -25.11
N ASN A 514 10.06 -13.76 -24.94
CA ASN A 514 8.81 -14.48 -24.88
C ASN A 514 8.10 -13.90 -23.66
N ILE A 515 7.30 -12.85 -23.86
CA ILE A 515 6.38 -12.35 -22.85
C ILE A 515 5.58 -13.58 -22.51
N ASP A 516 5.83 -14.10 -21.32
CA ASP A 516 5.18 -15.28 -20.81
C ASP A 516 3.68 -14.99 -20.92
N LYS A 517 3.01 -15.68 -21.86
CA LYS A 517 1.58 -15.52 -22.16
C LYS A 517 0.70 -16.02 -21.00
N ARG A 518 1.21 -16.08 -19.77
CA ARG A 518 0.46 -16.46 -18.57
C ARG A 518 -0.56 -15.43 -18.10
N VAL A 519 -0.73 -14.29 -18.78
CA VAL A 519 -1.77 -13.30 -18.40
C VAL A 519 -2.78 -12.96 -19.50
N TYR A 520 -2.57 -13.27 -20.79
CA TYR A 520 -3.60 -12.97 -21.81
C TYR A 520 -3.61 -13.95 -22.99
N ASP A 521 -4.38 -15.03 -22.81
CA ASP A 521 -5.13 -15.81 -23.82
C ASP A 521 -5.64 -17.06 -23.07
N GLY A 522 -6.83 -17.04 -22.47
CA GLY A 522 -8.05 -17.22 -23.25
C GLY A 522 -8.14 -18.66 -23.75
N LEU A 523 -8.70 -19.56 -22.92
CA LEU A 523 -9.30 -20.86 -23.27
C LEU A 523 -8.88 -21.47 -24.62
N LYS A 524 -8.00 -22.48 -24.62
CA LYS A 524 -7.96 -23.39 -25.77
C LYS A 524 -9.23 -24.24 -25.78
N ASN A 525 -9.94 -24.19 -26.90
CA ASN A 525 -11.17 -24.92 -27.20
C ASN A 525 -11.00 -26.45 -27.33
N ASN A 526 -10.28 -27.10 -26.42
CA ASN A 526 -10.18 -28.56 -26.40
C ASN A 526 -10.16 -29.19 -24.98
N GLY A 527 -10.52 -28.44 -23.95
CA GLY A 527 -10.89 -29.02 -22.64
C GLY A 527 -9.76 -29.61 -21.79
N ASP A 528 -8.52 -29.60 -22.26
CA ASP A 528 -7.36 -30.05 -21.48
C ASP A 528 -6.70 -28.87 -20.76
N VAL A 529 -6.63 -28.94 -19.42
CA VAL A 529 -5.88 -28.01 -18.55
C VAL A 529 -4.61 -28.75 -18.11
N GLU A 530 -3.46 -28.41 -18.69
CA GLU A 530 -2.20 -29.08 -18.32
C GLU A 530 -1.54 -28.51 -17.06
N ASP A 531 -1.76 -27.24 -16.71
CA ASP A 531 -1.48 -26.72 -15.36
C ASP A 531 -2.09 -25.31 -15.25
N GLY A 532 -3.19 -25.16 -14.52
CA GLY A 532 -3.92 -23.91 -14.40
C GLY A 532 -4.13 -23.58 -12.93
N LYS A 533 -3.39 -22.60 -12.40
CA LYS A 533 -3.61 -22.08 -11.05
C LYS A 533 -4.85 -21.21 -11.02
N VAL A 534 -5.76 -21.48 -10.09
CA VAL A 534 -6.76 -20.52 -9.63
C VAL A 534 -6.34 -20.12 -8.21
N ASP A 535 -5.79 -18.92 -8.08
CA ASP A 535 -5.26 -18.32 -6.85
C ASP A 535 -4.28 -19.25 -6.07
N THR A 536 -4.41 -19.31 -4.74
CA THR A 536 -3.50 -20.01 -3.81
C THR A 536 -3.69 -21.53 -3.74
N SER A 537 -4.54 -22.11 -4.59
CA SER A 537 -4.77 -23.56 -4.62
C SER A 537 -4.09 -24.16 -5.84
N SER A 538 -2.98 -24.86 -5.66
CA SER A 538 -2.49 -25.76 -6.70
C SER A 538 -3.48 -26.90 -6.85
N VAL A 539 -4.15 -27.01 -7.99
CA VAL A 539 -4.76 -28.28 -8.39
C VAL A 539 -3.59 -29.20 -8.71
N VAL A 540 -3.09 -29.89 -7.69
CA VAL A 540 -2.03 -30.88 -7.89
C VAL A 540 -2.57 -31.90 -8.90
N GLY A 541 -1.83 -32.14 -9.98
CA GLY A 541 -2.19 -33.13 -10.99
C GLY A 541 -2.66 -34.43 -10.33
N GLY A 542 -3.88 -34.86 -10.67
CA GLY A 542 -4.53 -36.03 -10.08
C GLY A 542 -5.55 -35.76 -8.96
N ALA A 543 -5.89 -34.52 -8.61
CA ALA A 543 -6.95 -34.21 -7.63
C ALA A 543 -8.36 -34.05 -8.22
N ILE A 544 -8.54 -34.24 -9.55
CA ILE A 544 -9.86 -34.14 -10.19
C ILE A 544 -10.60 -35.48 -10.03
N SER A 545 -11.53 -35.53 -9.07
CA SER A 545 -12.51 -36.60 -8.94
C SER A 545 -13.66 -36.43 -9.94
N ALA A 546 -13.43 -36.74 -11.21
CA ALA A 546 -14.51 -36.84 -12.19
C ALA A 546 -15.18 -38.23 -12.10
N PRO A 547 -16.49 -38.36 -12.40
CA PRO A 547 -17.13 -39.67 -12.48
C PRO A 547 -16.43 -40.54 -13.55
N SER A 548 -15.95 -41.72 -13.14
CA SER A 548 -15.43 -42.73 -14.07
C SER A 548 -16.56 -43.63 -14.53
N THR A 549 -16.87 -43.61 -15.82
CA THR A 549 -17.92 -44.46 -16.42
C THR A 549 -17.29 -45.54 -17.29
N THR A 550 -17.58 -46.80 -16.98
CA THR A 550 -17.24 -47.96 -17.81
C THR A 550 -18.52 -48.51 -18.40
N ALA A 551 -18.59 -48.63 -19.72
CA ALA A 551 -19.69 -49.30 -20.41
C ALA A 551 -19.28 -50.72 -20.83
N GLY A 552 -20.14 -51.69 -20.58
CA GLY A 552 -19.97 -53.08 -21.01
C GLY A 552 -20.74 -53.39 -22.29
N SER A 553 -20.45 -54.54 -22.89
CA SER A 553 -21.20 -55.07 -24.02
C SER A 553 -22.51 -55.70 -23.57
N ASP A 554 -23.49 -55.72 -24.47
CA ASP A 554 -24.73 -56.47 -24.27
C ASP A 554 -24.41 -57.95 -23.99
N THR A 555 -24.98 -58.48 -22.91
CA THR A 555 -24.59 -59.81 -22.39
C THR A 555 -25.83 -60.67 -22.20
N TYR A 556 -25.81 -61.87 -22.78
CA TYR A 556 -26.88 -62.86 -22.61
C TYR A 556 -26.79 -63.54 -21.23
N VAL A 557 -27.90 -63.60 -20.53
CA VAL A 557 -28.06 -64.29 -19.24
C VAL A 557 -28.98 -65.49 -19.46
N ALA A 558 -28.45 -66.70 -19.27
CA ALA A 558 -29.22 -67.92 -19.45
C ALA A 558 -30.28 -68.09 -18.34
N ALA A 559 -31.35 -68.82 -18.67
CA ALA A 559 -32.42 -69.17 -17.74
C ALA A 559 -31.87 -69.78 -16.43
N GLY A 560 -32.18 -69.16 -15.29
CA GLY A 560 -31.76 -69.66 -13.96
C GLY A 560 -30.26 -69.48 -13.65
N ALA A 561 -29.47 -68.88 -14.55
CA ALA A 561 -28.04 -68.68 -14.36
C ALA A 561 -27.74 -67.30 -13.76
N THR A 562 -26.65 -67.22 -12.99
CA THR A 562 -26.01 -65.95 -12.63
C THR A 562 -24.84 -65.70 -13.56
N THR A 563 -24.87 -64.58 -14.28
CA THR A 563 -23.81 -64.17 -15.20
C THR A 563 -23.14 -62.89 -14.71
N THR A 564 -21.81 -62.85 -14.69
CA THR A 564 -21.07 -61.59 -14.54
C THR A 564 -21.16 -60.81 -15.84
N ILE A 565 -21.75 -59.62 -15.78
CA ILE A 565 -21.96 -58.76 -16.95
C ILE A 565 -20.71 -57.94 -17.23
N MET A 566 -20.12 -57.38 -16.18
CA MET A 566 -18.90 -56.58 -16.29
C MET A 566 -18.18 -56.49 -14.95
N GLU A 567 -16.87 -56.34 -15.02
CA GLU A 567 -15.98 -56.15 -13.88
C GLU A 567 -14.92 -55.09 -14.24
N THR A 568 -14.62 -54.20 -13.32
CA THR A 568 -13.56 -53.19 -13.51
C THR A 568 -12.20 -53.73 -13.08
N SER A 569 -11.13 -53.15 -13.62
CA SER A 569 -9.81 -53.21 -12.97
C SER A 569 -9.82 -52.42 -11.64
N LEU A 570 -8.70 -52.43 -10.91
CA LEU A 570 -8.53 -51.62 -9.70
C LEU A 570 -8.67 -50.12 -10.02
N ILE A 571 -9.61 -49.46 -9.37
CA ILE A 571 -9.86 -48.03 -9.47
C ILE A 571 -9.41 -47.38 -8.17
N THR A 572 -8.56 -46.36 -8.27
CA THR A 572 -8.13 -45.57 -7.11
C THR A 572 -9.18 -44.51 -6.79
N ILE A 573 -9.63 -44.42 -5.54
CA ILE A 573 -10.71 -43.53 -5.08
C ILE A 573 -10.30 -42.62 -3.91
N GLY A 574 -8.99 -42.56 -3.62
CA GLY A 574 -8.44 -41.75 -2.54
C GLY A 574 -6.92 -41.80 -2.50
N ASP A 575 -6.34 -41.27 -1.41
CA ASP A 575 -4.92 -41.37 -1.15
C ASP A 575 -4.59 -42.54 -0.21
N ALA A 576 -3.34 -42.63 0.23
CA ALA A 576 -2.86 -43.71 1.10
C ALA A 576 -3.54 -43.74 2.48
N THR A 577 -4.27 -42.70 2.87
CA THR A 577 -4.81 -42.52 4.22
C THR A 577 -6.33 -42.56 4.22
N TYR A 578 -7.02 -41.93 3.26
CA TYR A 578 -8.48 -41.90 3.18
C TYR A 578 -8.99 -41.82 1.74
N GLY A 579 -10.00 -42.63 1.41
CA GLY A 579 -10.69 -42.60 0.12
C GLY A 579 -12.18 -42.93 0.25
N SER A 580 -13.01 -42.29 -0.56
CA SER A 580 -14.45 -42.49 -0.57
C SER A 580 -15.00 -42.35 -1.99
N ALA A 581 -15.89 -43.25 -2.37
CA ALA A 581 -16.57 -43.19 -3.65
C ALA A 581 -18.04 -43.60 -3.52
N TYR A 582 -18.87 -43.04 -4.38
CA TYR A 582 -20.22 -43.53 -4.64
C TYR A 582 -20.20 -44.32 -5.95
N ILE A 583 -20.63 -45.57 -5.89
CA ILE A 583 -20.64 -46.48 -7.03
C ILE A 583 -22.09 -46.67 -7.46
N LEU A 584 -22.34 -46.55 -8.76
CA LEU A 584 -23.63 -46.79 -9.37
C LEU A 584 -23.47 -47.80 -10.50
N ILE A 585 -24.33 -48.81 -10.53
CA ILE A 585 -24.47 -49.73 -11.65
C ILE A 585 -25.85 -49.60 -12.25
N PHE A 586 -25.90 -49.60 -13.58
CA PHE A 586 -27.17 -49.60 -14.29
C PHE A 586 -27.09 -50.46 -15.54
N ALA A 587 -28.21 -51.09 -15.88
CA ALA A 587 -28.36 -51.82 -17.12
C ALA A 587 -29.85 -51.98 -17.44
N GLU A 588 -30.17 -52.36 -18.67
CA GLU A 588 -31.54 -52.65 -19.09
C GLU A 588 -31.71 -54.14 -19.32
N MET A 589 -32.68 -54.76 -18.64
CA MET A 589 -33.06 -56.14 -18.90
C MET A 589 -34.02 -56.19 -20.09
N ASP A 590 -33.60 -56.85 -21.17
CA ASP A 590 -34.36 -57.00 -22.42
C ASP A 590 -34.75 -58.46 -22.63
N GLY A 591 -36.02 -58.77 -22.38
CA GLY A 591 -36.60 -60.10 -22.60
C GLY A 591 -37.06 -60.34 -24.04
N GLY A 592 -36.94 -59.35 -24.93
CA GLY A 592 -37.57 -59.42 -26.24
C GLY A 592 -39.08 -59.69 -26.11
N THR A 593 -39.59 -60.67 -26.86
CA THR A 593 -41.00 -61.06 -26.88
C THR A 593 -41.36 -62.13 -25.84
N GLN A 594 -40.55 -62.31 -24.80
CA GLN A 594 -40.86 -63.31 -23.77
C GLN A 594 -42.06 -62.89 -22.91
N ILE A 595 -42.83 -63.90 -22.50
CA ILE A 595 -44.09 -63.76 -21.76
C ILE A 595 -43.84 -63.23 -20.33
N ASP A 596 -42.74 -63.63 -19.71
CA ASP A 596 -42.38 -63.28 -18.33
C ASP A 596 -40.86 -63.34 -18.13
N ILE A 597 -40.27 -62.29 -17.55
CA ILE A 597 -38.85 -62.25 -17.21
C ILE A 597 -38.65 -61.73 -15.78
N GLY A 598 -37.70 -62.31 -15.07
CA GLY A 598 -37.29 -61.89 -13.73
C GLY A 598 -35.77 -61.88 -13.61
N GLY A 599 -35.22 -60.74 -13.21
CA GLY A 599 -33.78 -60.51 -13.09
C GLY A 599 -33.43 -59.86 -11.76
N GLN A 600 -32.36 -60.35 -11.12
CA GLN A 600 -31.77 -59.70 -9.95
C GLN A 600 -30.36 -59.24 -10.30
N MET A 601 -30.14 -57.93 -10.24
CA MET A 601 -28.84 -57.31 -10.42
C MET A 601 -28.13 -57.17 -9.06
N PHE A 602 -26.86 -57.51 -9.03
CA PHE A 602 -25.99 -57.43 -7.87
C PHE A 602 -24.83 -56.48 -8.18
N LEU A 603 -24.63 -55.53 -7.29
CA LEU A 603 -23.42 -54.73 -7.18
C LEU A 603 -22.50 -55.43 -6.18
N ASP A 604 -21.41 -56.01 -6.67
CA ASP A 604 -20.34 -56.46 -5.79
C ASP A 604 -19.17 -55.49 -5.82
N ILE A 605 -18.58 -55.24 -4.66
CA ILE A 605 -17.41 -54.40 -4.50
C ILE A 605 -16.32 -55.19 -3.79
N ASP A 606 -15.10 -55.11 -4.30
CA ASP A 606 -13.89 -55.64 -3.68
C ASP A 606 -13.01 -54.47 -3.22
N THR A 607 -12.74 -54.40 -1.93
CA THR A 607 -11.87 -53.40 -1.29
C THR A 607 -10.47 -53.94 -0.97
N GLY A 608 -10.10 -55.11 -1.51
CA GLY A 608 -8.80 -55.77 -1.35
C GLY A 608 -8.84 -57.17 -0.74
N SER A 609 -10.03 -57.70 -0.41
CA SER A 609 -10.22 -59.02 0.23
C SER A 609 -11.14 -59.96 -0.58
N GLY A 610 -11.44 -59.60 -1.82
CA GLY A 610 -12.38 -60.30 -2.69
C GLY A 610 -13.75 -59.61 -2.76
N PHE A 611 -14.54 -59.98 -3.77
CA PHE A 611 -15.84 -59.36 -4.02
C PHE A 611 -16.88 -59.72 -2.95
N VAL A 612 -17.47 -58.70 -2.36
CA VAL A 612 -18.63 -58.81 -1.46
C VAL A 612 -19.83 -58.11 -2.10
N GLN A 613 -21.02 -58.70 -2.00
CA GLN A 613 -22.24 -58.07 -2.48
C GLN A 613 -22.54 -56.82 -1.64
N ALA A 614 -22.47 -55.65 -2.26
CA ALA A 614 -22.68 -54.36 -1.62
C ALA A 614 -24.14 -53.89 -1.74
N ALA A 615 -24.74 -54.02 -2.92
CA ALA A 615 -26.15 -53.68 -3.14
C ALA A 615 -26.82 -54.64 -4.14
N THR A 616 -28.14 -54.68 -4.16
CA THR A 616 -28.90 -55.47 -5.15
C THR A 616 -30.21 -54.81 -5.50
N THR A 617 -30.69 -55.06 -6.71
CA THR A 617 -32.00 -54.62 -7.18
C THR A 617 -32.64 -55.73 -7.99
N ARG A 618 -33.94 -55.91 -7.82
CA ARG A 618 -34.75 -56.92 -8.51
C ARG A 618 -35.73 -56.21 -9.42
N GLY A 619 -35.93 -56.74 -10.62
CA GLY A 619 -36.94 -56.25 -11.54
C GLY A 619 -37.44 -57.37 -12.45
N GLY A 620 -38.62 -57.17 -13.00
CA GLY A 620 -39.21 -58.11 -13.95
C GLY A 620 -40.65 -57.76 -14.25
N VAL A 621 -41.21 -58.47 -15.23
CA VAL A 621 -42.58 -58.27 -15.69
C VAL A 621 -43.26 -59.62 -15.86
N LEU A 622 -44.55 -59.64 -15.59
CA LEU A 622 -45.45 -60.73 -15.91
C LEU A 622 -46.40 -60.21 -17.00
N SER A 623 -46.37 -60.80 -18.19
CA SER A 623 -47.36 -60.58 -19.24
C SER A 623 -48.04 -61.91 -19.58
N THR A 624 -49.33 -61.90 -19.93
CA THR A 624 -50.06 -63.09 -20.38
C THR A 624 -50.08 -63.28 -21.90
N ASP A 625 -49.55 -62.29 -22.65
CA ASP A 625 -49.93 -62.10 -24.06
C ASP A 625 -48.79 -62.38 -25.05
N GLY A 626 -47.59 -62.73 -24.56
CA GLY A 626 -46.44 -63.22 -25.35
C GLY A 626 -45.90 -62.35 -26.48
N ASN A 627 -46.39 -61.11 -26.62
CA ASN A 627 -46.06 -60.20 -27.71
C ASN A 627 -45.66 -58.79 -27.21
N THR A 628 -45.50 -58.60 -25.90
CA THR A 628 -45.06 -57.30 -25.35
C THR A 628 -43.55 -57.30 -25.21
N LEU A 629 -42.87 -56.42 -25.95
CA LEU A 629 -41.44 -56.16 -25.76
C LEU A 629 -41.23 -55.57 -24.37
N CYS A 630 -40.49 -56.27 -23.51
CA CYS A 630 -40.19 -55.81 -22.16
C CYS A 630 -38.73 -55.40 -22.03
N LYS A 631 -38.52 -54.10 -21.79
CA LYS A 631 -37.24 -53.52 -21.38
C LYS A 631 -37.41 -52.89 -20.02
N ILE A 632 -36.63 -53.34 -19.05
CA ILE A 632 -36.75 -52.91 -17.65
C ILE A 632 -35.41 -52.37 -17.18
N PRO A 633 -35.30 -51.09 -16.80
CA PRO A 633 -34.08 -50.55 -16.23
C PRO A 633 -33.86 -51.13 -14.84
N LEU A 634 -32.64 -51.57 -14.57
CA LEU A 634 -32.15 -51.98 -13.27
C LEU A 634 -31.06 -51.01 -12.85
N LEU A 635 -31.12 -50.53 -11.60
CA LEU A 635 -30.16 -49.59 -11.05
C LEU A 635 -29.90 -49.94 -9.58
N ALA A 636 -28.63 -50.04 -9.19
CA ALA A 636 -28.21 -50.23 -7.81
C ALA A 636 -26.97 -49.37 -7.54
N GLY A 637 -26.85 -48.84 -6.33
CA GLY A 637 -25.68 -48.04 -5.94
C GLY A 637 -25.35 -48.19 -4.47
N GLU A 638 -24.10 -47.92 -4.11
CA GLU A 638 -23.59 -48.01 -2.74
C GLU A 638 -22.44 -47.01 -2.52
N THR A 639 -22.26 -46.55 -1.28
CA THR A 639 -21.11 -45.70 -0.90
C THR A 639 -20.06 -46.54 -0.20
N VAL A 640 -18.80 -46.41 -0.62
CA VAL A 640 -17.66 -47.01 0.07
C VAL A 640 -16.77 -45.89 0.58
N SER A 641 -16.23 -46.05 1.79
CA SER A 641 -15.36 -45.08 2.44
C SER A 641 -14.26 -45.77 3.23
N GLY A 642 -13.15 -45.08 3.45
CA GLY A 642 -12.01 -45.58 4.21
C GLY A 642 -11.12 -46.56 3.44
N VAL A 643 -11.17 -46.58 2.10
CA VAL A 643 -10.35 -47.47 1.27
C VAL A 643 -9.69 -46.71 0.12
N GLN A 644 -8.48 -47.11 -0.26
CA GLN A 644 -7.71 -46.43 -1.30
C GLN A 644 -8.14 -46.83 -2.71
N GLN A 645 -8.45 -48.12 -2.92
CA GLN A 645 -8.78 -48.69 -4.22
C GLN A 645 -9.96 -49.64 -4.10
N ILE A 646 -10.72 -49.77 -5.19
CA ILE A 646 -11.83 -50.70 -5.31
C ILE A 646 -11.81 -51.42 -6.66
N ARG A 647 -12.41 -52.60 -6.73
CA ARG A 647 -12.92 -53.19 -7.98
C ARG A 647 -14.42 -53.34 -7.86
N VAL A 648 -15.12 -53.11 -8.96
CA VAL A 648 -16.58 -53.19 -9.02
C VAL A 648 -16.99 -54.25 -10.02
N ARG A 649 -17.95 -55.10 -9.64
CA ARG A 649 -18.50 -56.15 -10.49
C ARG A 649 -20.02 -56.11 -10.50
N MET A 650 -20.58 -56.14 -11.70
CA MET A 650 -22.01 -56.30 -11.94
C MET A 650 -22.30 -57.76 -12.28
N ARG A 651 -23.18 -58.40 -11.51
CA ARG A 651 -23.74 -59.72 -11.83
C ARG A 651 -25.25 -59.62 -11.98
N VAL A 652 -25.82 -60.45 -12.84
CA VAL A 652 -27.27 -60.59 -12.95
C VAL A 652 -27.65 -62.06 -12.90
N LEU A 653 -28.64 -62.38 -12.06
CA LEU A 653 -29.30 -63.67 -11.98
C LEU A 653 -30.64 -63.61 -12.71
N SER A 654 -30.88 -64.55 -13.61
CA SER A 654 -32.23 -64.86 -14.08
C SER A 654 -32.95 -65.73 -13.05
N PHE A 655 -34.14 -65.32 -12.62
CA PHE A 655 -34.96 -66.07 -11.66
C PHE A 655 -36.43 -66.12 -12.10
N ALA A 656 -37.18 -67.09 -11.55
CA ALA A 656 -38.62 -67.22 -11.80
C ALA A 656 -39.42 -66.25 -10.91
N MET A 657 -40.29 -65.44 -11.49
CA MET A 657 -41.22 -64.62 -10.72
C MET A 657 -42.32 -65.51 -10.08
N PRO A 658 -42.82 -65.19 -8.87
CA PRO A 658 -43.86 -66.01 -8.24
C PRO A 658 -45.18 -65.96 -9.03
N LEU A 659 -45.80 -67.14 -9.22
CA LEU A 659 -46.97 -67.51 -10.06
C LEU A 659 -46.60 -67.98 -11.49
N GLN A 660 -46.58 -69.31 -11.70
CA GLN A 660 -46.43 -70.03 -12.98
C GLN A 660 -45.25 -69.64 -13.91
N SER A 661 -44.14 -69.16 -13.35
CA SER A 661 -42.95 -68.77 -14.13
C SER A 661 -41.83 -69.82 -14.03
N SER A 662 -41.18 -70.11 -15.16
CA SER A 662 -39.82 -70.69 -15.18
C SER A 662 -38.82 -69.56 -15.38
N ALA A 663 -37.61 -69.67 -14.82
CA ALA A 663 -36.58 -68.69 -15.07
C ALA A 663 -36.30 -68.64 -16.58
N ARG A 664 -36.29 -67.44 -17.18
CA ARG A 664 -36.06 -67.27 -18.62
C ARG A 664 -34.79 -66.51 -18.92
N ALA A 665 -34.21 -66.82 -20.07
CA ALA A 665 -33.03 -66.14 -20.51
C ALA A 665 -33.36 -64.76 -21.08
N PHE A 666 -32.54 -63.75 -20.80
CA PHE A 666 -32.72 -62.41 -21.35
C PHE A 666 -31.36 -61.79 -21.65
N THR A 667 -31.35 -60.69 -22.39
CA THR A 667 -30.11 -59.96 -22.67
C THR A 667 -30.06 -58.73 -21.77
N ILE A 668 -28.94 -58.54 -21.09
CA ILE A 668 -28.62 -57.28 -20.42
C ILE A 668 -28.05 -56.32 -21.46
N ARG A 669 -28.72 -55.19 -21.63
CA ARG A 669 -28.39 -54.12 -22.58
C ARG A 669 -27.78 -52.93 -21.88
N ASN A 670 -26.88 -52.24 -22.57
CA ASN A 670 -26.27 -50.98 -22.10
C ASN A 670 -25.73 -51.02 -20.65
N PRO A 671 -25.06 -52.09 -20.20
CA PRO A 671 -24.58 -52.14 -18.82
C PRO A 671 -23.50 -51.09 -18.59
N GLN A 672 -23.59 -50.37 -17.48
CA GLN A 672 -22.59 -49.39 -17.07
C GLN A 672 -22.28 -49.47 -15.58
N ILE A 673 -21.01 -49.22 -15.26
CA ILE A 673 -20.51 -48.95 -13.91
C ILE A 673 -20.05 -47.49 -13.90
N VAL A 674 -20.56 -46.69 -12.97
CA VAL A 674 -20.16 -45.31 -12.73
C VAL A 674 -19.58 -45.19 -11.32
N VAL A 675 -18.36 -44.68 -11.20
CA VAL A 675 -17.70 -44.44 -9.92
C VAL A 675 -17.47 -42.95 -9.74
N PHE A 676 -18.22 -42.34 -8.82
CA PHE A 676 -18.05 -40.96 -8.40
C PHE A 676 -17.01 -40.90 -7.28
N GLY A 677 -15.92 -40.15 -7.46
CA GLY A 677 -14.78 -40.15 -6.53
C GLY A 677 -13.53 -40.85 -7.05
N ALA A 678 -13.56 -41.42 -8.27
CA ALA A 678 -12.39 -41.99 -8.90
C ALA A 678 -11.33 -40.93 -9.18
N LYS A 679 -10.07 -41.23 -8.82
CA LYS A 679 -8.91 -40.43 -9.17
C LYS A 679 -8.59 -40.67 -10.66
N ARG A 680 -8.63 -39.61 -11.47
CA ARG A 680 -8.23 -39.68 -12.89
C ARG A 680 -6.72 -39.66 -13.06
#